data_AF-A0A1I0R417-F1
#
_entry.id   AF-A0A1I0R417-F1
#
_cell.length_a   1.000
_cell.length_b   1.000
_cell.length_c   1.000
_cell.angle_alpha   90.00
_cell.angle_beta   90.00
_cell.angle_gamma   90.00
#
_symmetry.space_group_name_H-M   'P 1'
#
loop_
_entity.id
_entity.type
_entity.pdbx_description
1 polymer ?
#
loop_
_entity_poly.entity_id
_entity_poly.type
_entity_poly.pdbx_seq_one_letter_code
_entity_poly.pdbx_strand_id
1 'polypeptide(L)'
;MASFLEALAKQRAWHWLEESKGYTVDGEVNIGTGRIDLLAESPSGEIIGVELKRASEFGLDRDIYAQTHRYLDSGALDQLYFAAPDADKLGTNPESDPVDQMSIRAISYRLAAGVDEDWYTPSEVITHIRDAISTDFLAYSLEHRTVEDLIRQLLGRSPEDNEPISLDEAAQELRRTRLPEELGVIQVPIEKNGSKSDFSSLLTPGDGPTPSIVRDAEPVCAGDDTTGQISSIEEPWVRHHTWTHFGGIPEAQIPNDLESDTPTRPIDILAFEGDIDPTAAVETPESNAVIGIEAKGESSFPGSRKTEQLEQFLATETLSKLYLAVPTTLSERAVTFLEQHGFDTVGLITVDDTGVVDIVREATHQTPKYDGYLENHHERKVGYGDLEFPWLEPVSNLYLTEEEAERVEHPDPVAYAKPIIESADLDVSAGSWLDIDDWTGSDRTEDEFSKERVRYYLLRGVKAGPYLLDSDVDQDEMMGGYTRLALEWFEDTDEPGLKLNFGGGSWVGGYLWFTGETIQQLLTVLLNITNLNGATIRGQGKVIDLATFPIRGDSEHLRLQGRFGEEDLLELEIRSLVDEAEGDEIFEVDLGSGEKAGVTAQFTEPQWYDLVATLDHLLAGGTYRGLPGEFDSTPRIGPLGEDTWDIGTDIEERSNPVSIEMRNSDTDFLTE
;
A
#
# COMPACT_ATOMS: atom_id res chain seq x y z
N MET A 1 -5.68 -3.22 -1.58
CA MET A 1 -5.91 -4.65 -1.88
C MET A 1 -7.39 -4.89 -2.13
N ALA A 2 -7.77 -5.62 -3.19
CA ALA A 2 -9.01 -6.43 -3.31
C ALA A 2 -9.71 -6.77 -1.99
N SER A 3 -10.74 -6.06 -1.49
CA SER A 3 -11.51 -6.65 -0.39
C SER A 3 -12.45 -7.70 -0.98
N PHE A 4 -12.54 -8.88 -0.37
CA PHE A 4 -13.38 -9.96 -0.87
C PHE A 4 -14.87 -9.56 -1.03
N LEU A 5 -15.29 -8.44 -0.42
CA LEU A 5 -16.64 -7.88 -0.56
C LEU A 5 -16.97 -7.50 -2.01
N GLU A 6 -15.98 -7.03 -2.78
CA GLU A 6 -16.15 -6.73 -4.21
C GLU A 6 -16.42 -8.01 -5.01
N ALA A 7 -15.58 -9.03 -4.77
CA ALA A 7 -15.77 -10.36 -5.36
C ALA A 7 -17.12 -10.96 -4.94
N LEU A 8 -17.54 -10.78 -3.69
CA LEU A 8 -18.85 -11.22 -3.22
C LEU A 8 -19.99 -10.47 -3.91
N ALA A 9 -19.88 -9.16 -4.10
CA ALA A 9 -20.86 -8.38 -4.85
C ALA A 9 -20.95 -8.89 -6.30
N LYS A 10 -19.81 -9.24 -6.92
CA LYS A 10 -19.75 -9.79 -8.28
C LYS A 10 -20.51 -11.10 -8.38
N GLN A 11 -20.23 -12.04 -7.47
CA GLN A 11 -20.91 -13.34 -7.47
C GLN A 11 -22.42 -13.21 -7.24
N ARG A 12 -22.84 -12.30 -6.34
CA ARG A 12 -24.25 -12.03 -6.07
C ARG A 12 -24.96 -11.37 -7.25
N ALA A 13 -24.32 -10.42 -7.92
CA ALA A 13 -24.86 -9.77 -9.12
C ALA A 13 -24.99 -10.76 -10.28
N TRP A 14 -23.96 -11.57 -10.54
CA TRP A 14 -23.99 -12.63 -11.53
C TRP A 14 -25.15 -13.59 -11.27
N HIS A 15 -25.22 -14.17 -10.07
CA HIS A 15 -26.27 -15.12 -9.73
C HIS A 15 -27.68 -14.54 -9.89
N TRP A 16 -27.87 -13.27 -9.54
CA TRP A 16 -29.14 -12.58 -9.74
C TRP A 16 -29.51 -12.38 -11.21
N LEU A 17 -28.55 -12.03 -12.07
CA LEU A 17 -28.76 -11.90 -13.51
C LEU A 17 -29.17 -13.24 -14.14
N GLU A 18 -28.55 -14.35 -13.73
CA GLU A 18 -28.92 -15.68 -14.21
C GLU A 18 -30.30 -16.10 -13.70
N GLU A 19 -30.48 -16.20 -12.37
CA GLU A 19 -31.67 -16.82 -11.78
C GLU A 19 -32.91 -15.94 -11.85
N SER A 20 -32.76 -14.62 -11.65
CA SER A 20 -33.90 -13.70 -11.58
C SER A 20 -34.21 -13.03 -12.91
N LYS A 21 -33.22 -12.86 -13.79
CA LYS A 21 -33.40 -12.21 -15.09
C LYS A 21 -33.32 -13.18 -16.28
N GLY A 22 -32.81 -14.39 -16.09
CA GLY A 22 -32.65 -15.40 -17.14
C GLY A 22 -31.57 -15.04 -18.14
N TYR A 23 -30.56 -14.28 -17.72
CA TYR A 23 -29.47 -13.83 -18.59
C TYR A 23 -28.42 -14.92 -18.70
N THR A 24 -27.69 -14.94 -19.82
CA THR A 24 -26.44 -15.71 -19.91
C THR A 24 -25.31 -14.78 -19.51
N VAL A 25 -24.45 -15.16 -18.57
CA VAL A 25 -23.46 -14.25 -17.99
C VAL A 25 -22.06 -14.87 -18.04
N ASP A 26 -21.05 -14.02 -18.17
CA ASP A 26 -19.64 -14.36 -17.97
C ASP A 26 -18.92 -13.24 -17.22
N GLY A 27 -17.75 -13.54 -16.68
CA GLY A 27 -16.94 -12.61 -15.92
C GLY A 27 -15.60 -12.27 -16.57
N GLU A 28 -15.08 -11.09 -16.28
CA GLU A 28 -13.74 -10.64 -16.70
C GLU A 28 -13.54 -10.67 -18.22
N VAL A 29 -14.57 -10.24 -18.96
CA VAL A 29 -14.58 -10.32 -20.41
C VAL A 29 -13.88 -9.12 -21.04
N ASN A 30 -12.99 -9.37 -22.00
CA ASN A 30 -12.33 -8.32 -22.76
C ASN A 30 -13.26 -7.78 -23.86
N ILE A 31 -13.58 -6.48 -23.78
CA ILE A 31 -14.45 -5.75 -24.72
C ILE A 31 -13.64 -4.79 -25.62
N GLY A 32 -12.35 -5.07 -25.81
CA GLY A 32 -11.44 -4.31 -26.67
C GLY A 32 -10.84 -3.06 -26.00
N THR A 33 -11.66 -2.24 -25.33
CA THR A 33 -11.20 -1.03 -24.64
C THR A 33 -10.82 -1.26 -23.17
N GLY A 34 -11.08 -2.47 -22.68
CA GLY A 34 -10.74 -2.93 -21.33
C GLY A 34 -11.41 -4.27 -21.03
N ARG A 35 -11.41 -4.62 -19.74
CA ARG A 35 -11.97 -5.88 -19.24
C ARG A 35 -13.09 -5.56 -18.26
N ILE A 36 -14.32 -5.92 -18.62
CA ILE A 36 -15.50 -5.66 -17.81
C ILE A 36 -15.70 -6.77 -16.79
N ASP A 37 -16.19 -6.43 -15.60
CA ASP A 37 -16.35 -7.41 -14.53
C ASP A 37 -17.36 -8.49 -14.86
N LEU A 38 -18.53 -8.12 -15.38
CA LEU A 38 -19.54 -9.03 -15.91
C LEU A 38 -20.03 -8.57 -17.28
N LEU A 39 -20.18 -9.54 -18.19
CA LEU A 39 -20.88 -9.38 -19.45
C LEU A 39 -22.11 -10.29 -19.42
N ALA A 40 -23.27 -9.74 -19.71
CA ALA A 40 -24.53 -10.47 -19.72
C ALA A 40 -25.26 -10.33 -21.04
N GLU A 41 -25.78 -11.42 -21.58
CA GLU A 41 -26.70 -11.44 -22.72
C GLU A 41 -28.12 -11.67 -22.22
N SER A 42 -29.01 -10.72 -22.49
CA SER A 42 -30.42 -10.83 -22.13
C SER A 42 -31.16 -11.84 -23.03
N PRO A 43 -32.35 -12.35 -22.65
CA PRO A 43 -33.15 -13.23 -23.49
C PRO A 43 -33.56 -12.62 -24.84
N SER A 44 -33.51 -11.28 -24.95
CA SER A 44 -33.74 -10.56 -26.21
C SER A 44 -32.47 -10.42 -27.08
N GLY A 45 -31.31 -10.85 -26.58
CA GLY A 45 -30.02 -10.75 -27.26
C GLY A 45 -29.32 -9.41 -27.06
N GLU A 46 -29.71 -8.62 -26.06
CA GLU A 46 -29.02 -7.36 -25.73
C GLU A 46 -27.80 -7.67 -24.87
N ILE A 47 -26.66 -7.06 -25.20
CA ILE A 47 -25.38 -7.20 -24.53
C ILE A 47 -25.23 -6.12 -23.47
N ILE A 48 -25.14 -6.55 -22.22
CA ILE A 48 -25.16 -5.70 -21.04
C ILE A 48 -23.82 -5.86 -20.33
N GLY A 49 -23.12 -4.75 -20.16
CA GLY A 49 -21.95 -4.67 -19.30
C GLY A 49 -22.32 -4.32 -17.87
N VAL A 50 -21.69 -4.97 -16.89
CA VAL A 50 -21.78 -4.55 -15.48
C VAL A 50 -20.37 -4.42 -14.92
N GLU A 51 -19.99 -3.22 -14.51
CA GLU A 51 -18.74 -2.93 -13.81
C GLU A 51 -19.01 -2.83 -12.31
N LEU A 52 -18.22 -3.51 -11.49
CA LEU A 52 -18.35 -3.50 -10.05
C LEU A 52 -17.33 -2.58 -9.39
N LYS A 53 -17.72 -1.98 -8.26
CA LYS A 53 -16.82 -1.22 -7.37
C LYS A 53 -17.13 -1.49 -5.89
N ARG A 54 -16.17 -1.15 -5.04
CA ARG A 54 -16.32 -1.25 -3.57
C ARG A 54 -17.16 -0.12 -2.99
N ALA A 55 -17.70 -0.38 -1.80
CA ALA A 55 -18.41 0.63 -1.01
C ALA A 55 -17.53 1.84 -0.62
N SER A 56 -16.22 1.65 -0.39
CA SER A 56 -15.28 2.74 -0.13
C SER A 56 -14.81 3.47 -1.40
N GLU A 57 -14.82 2.77 -2.54
CA GLU A 57 -14.53 3.31 -3.88
C GLU A 57 -15.76 3.96 -4.53
N PHE A 58 -16.87 4.02 -3.81
CA PHE A 58 -17.98 4.91 -4.14
C PHE A 58 -17.56 6.40 -4.09
N GLY A 59 -16.34 6.70 -3.64
CA GLY A 59 -15.64 7.93 -4.01
C GLY A 59 -15.43 8.00 -5.51
N LEU A 60 -16.43 8.48 -6.23
CA LEU A 60 -16.39 8.67 -7.68
C LEU A 60 -15.22 9.57 -8.07
N ASP A 61 -14.15 8.96 -8.55
CA ASP A 61 -12.93 9.63 -8.98
C ASP A 61 -12.83 9.71 -10.51
N ARG A 62 -11.78 10.40 -10.96
CA ARG A 62 -11.49 10.60 -12.38
C ARG A 62 -11.32 9.30 -13.14
N ASP A 63 -10.77 8.26 -12.50
CA ASP A 63 -10.46 7.00 -13.16
C ASP A 63 -11.74 6.20 -13.41
N ILE A 64 -12.69 6.20 -12.46
CA ILE A 64 -14.02 5.59 -12.63
C ILE A 64 -14.79 6.28 -13.75
N TYR A 65 -14.78 7.62 -13.81
CA TYR A 65 -15.42 8.36 -14.91
C TYR A 65 -14.77 7.99 -16.25
N ALA A 66 -13.44 8.05 -16.34
CA ALA A 66 -12.73 7.73 -17.57
C ALA A 66 -12.96 6.27 -18.02
N GLN A 67 -13.07 5.32 -17.08
CA GLN A 67 -13.33 3.91 -17.36
C GLN A 67 -14.75 3.70 -17.90
N THR A 68 -15.77 4.26 -17.25
CA THR A 68 -17.18 4.11 -17.69
C THR A 68 -17.43 4.73 -19.06
N HIS A 69 -16.90 5.93 -19.32
CA HIS A 69 -16.94 6.54 -20.66
C HIS A 69 -16.23 5.66 -21.71
N ARG A 70 -15.08 5.08 -21.37
CA ARG A 70 -14.32 4.21 -22.28
C ARG A 70 -15.06 2.91 -22.65
N TYR A 71 -15.84 2.37 -21.73
CA TYR A 71 -16.67 1.20 -22.00
C TYR A 71 -17.87 1.54 -22.88
N LEU A 72 -18.52 2.68 -22.68
CA LEU A 72 -19.56 3.16 -23.60
C LEU A 72 -19.00 3.46 -24.99
N ASP A 73 -17.82 4.09 -25.07
CA ASP A 73 -17.12 4.41 -26.31
C ASP A 73 -16.63 3.14 -27.06
N SER A 74 -16.68 1.95 -26.44
CA SER A 74 -16.22 0.69 -27.07
C SER A 74 -17.10 0.24 -28.23
N GLY A 75 -18.40 0.55 -28.17
CA GLY A 75 -19.40 0.01 -29.09
C GLY A 75 -19.68 -1.49 -28.92
N ALA A 76 -19.14 -2.16 -27.89
CA ALA A 76 -19.36 -3.59 -27.65
C ALA A 76 -20.61 -3.89 -26.79
N LEU A 77 -21.22 -2.86 -26.20
CA LEU A 77 -22.31 -2.99 -25.23
C LEU A 77 -23.55 -2.24 -25.73
N ASP A 78 -24.73 -2.84 -25.55
CA ASP A 78 -26.02 -2.16 -25.73
C ASP A 78 -26.38 -1.32 -24.49
N GLN A 79 -25.95 -1.77 -23.31
CA GLN A 79 -26.16 -1.09 -22.03
C GLN A 79 -24.95 -1.28 -21.11
N LEU A 80 -24.68 -0.29 -20.27
CA LEU A 80 -23.67 -0.37 -19.22
C LEU A 80 -24.31 -0.04 -17.87
N TYR A 81 -24.06 -0.90 -16.90
CA TYR A 81 -24.41 -0.68 -15.50
C TYR A 81 -23.16 -0.58 -14.65
N PHE A 82 -23.26 0.29 -13.66
CA PHE A 82 -22.38 0.30 -12.51
C PHE A 82 -23.05 -0.43 -11.36
N ALA A 83 -22.30 -1.27 -10.64
CA ALA A 83 -22.83 -2.03 -9.51
C ALA A 83 -21.94 -1.88 -8.27
N ALA A 84 -22.55 -1.61 -7.12
CA ALA A 84 -21.83 -1.51 -5.84
C ALA A 84 -22.73 -1.83 -4.63
N PRO A 85 -22.15 -2.11 -3.46
CA PRO A 85 -22.91 -2.35 -2.23
C PRO A 85 -23.69 -1.18 -1.66
N ASP A 86 -23.42 0.04 -2.09
CA ASP A 86 -24.06 1.28 -1.65
C ASP A 86 -24.36 2.22 -2.83
N ALA A 87 -24.57 1.63 -4.01
CA ALA A 87 -24.94 2.30 -5.24
C ALA A 87 -26.28 3.07 -5.15
N ASP A 88 -27.13 2.73 -4.18
CA ASP A 88 -28.36 3.45 -3.87
C ASP A 88 -28.14 4.94 -3.54
N LYS A 89 -26.93 5.33 -3.11
CA LYS A 89 -26.52 6.72 -2.87
C LYS A 89 -26.46 7.58 -4.14
N LEU A 90 -26.27 7.03 -5.35
CA LEU A 90 -26.35 7.82 -6.60
C LEU A 90 -27.79 8.27 -6.88
N GLY A 91 -28.77 7.60 -6.28
CA GLY A 91 -30.17 7.85 -6.54
C GLY A 91 -30.56 7.56 -7.98
N THR A 92 -31.71 8.10 -8.39
CA THR A 92 -32.32 7.78 -9.69
C THR A 92 -32.04 8.82 -10.77
N ASN A 93 -31.49 10.00 -10.42
CA ASN A 93 -31.29 11.11 -11.36
C ASN A 93 -29.79 11.29 -11.68
N PRO A 94 -29.35 11.07 -12.94
CA PRO A 94 -27.94 11.26 -13.31
C PRO A 94 -27.47 12.72 -13.18
N GLU A 95 -28.38 13.69 -13.19
CA GLU A 95 -28.03 15.11 -13.00
C GLU A 95 -27.51 15.43 -11.60
N SER A 96 -27.81 14.58 -10.61
CA SER A 96 -27.32 14.73 -9.23
C SER A 96 -26.01 14.00 -8.96
N ASP A 97 -25.47 13.26 -9.93
CA ASP A 97 -24.20 12.57 -9.78
C ASP A 97 -23.07 13.61 -9.58
N PRO A 98 -22.11 13.35 -8.67
CA PRO A 98 -21.03 14.28 -8.40
C PRO A 98 -20.12 14.47 -9.61
N VAL A 99 -19.42 15.60 -9.62
CA VAL A 99 -18.47 15.99 -10.67
C VAL A 99 -17.05 16.13 -10.10
N ASP A 100 -16.03 15.77 -10.88
CA ASP A 100 -14.63 16.01 -10.55
C ASP A 100 -14.29 17.49 -10.75
N GLN A 101 -14.47 18.26 -9.66
CA GLN A 101 -14.18 19.68 -9.64
C GLN A 101 -12.69 20.00 -9.92
N MET A 102 -11.76 19.11 -9.58
CA MET A 102 -10.33 19.34 -9.80
C MET A 102 -10.00 19.24 -11.29
N SER A 103 -10.50 18.22 -11.98
CA SER A 103 -10.33 18.11 -13.43
C SER A 103 -11.02 19.26 -14.17
N ILE A 104 -12.22 19.68 -13.75
CA ILE A 104 -12.89 20.85 -14.34
C ILE A 104 -12.01 22.10 -14.23
N ARG A 105 -11.35 22.32 -13.09
CA ARG A 105 -10.42 23.44 -12.91
C ARG A 105 -9.19 23.33 -13.82
N ALA A 106 -8.57 22.16 -13.88
CA ALA A 106 -7.41 21.93 -14.74
C ALA A 106 -7.72 22.19 -16.22
N ILE A 107 -8.85 21.68 -16.70
CA ILE A 107 -9.32 21.92 -18.08
C ILE A 107 -9.62 23.41 -18.30
N SER A 108 -10.24 24.07 -17.32
CA SER A 108 -10.50 25.50 -17.39
C SER A 108 -9.22 26.35 -17.48
N TYR A 109 -8.15 25.93 -16.80
CA TYR A 109 -6.84 26.59 -16.90
C TYR A 109 -6.17 26.37 -18.26
N ARG A 110 -6.25 25.17 -18.83
CA ARG A 110 -5.78 24.91 -20.20
C ARG A 110 -6.57 25.72 -21.24
N LEU A 111 -7.88 25.89 -21.02
CA LEU A 111 -8.71 26.79 -21.83
C LEU A 111 -8.29 28.26 -21.67
N ALA A 112 -7.95 28.70 -20.46
CA ALA A 112 -7.43 30.05 -20.22
C ALA A 112 -6.09 30.28 -20.94
N ALA A 113 -5.19 29.30 -20.96
CA ALA A 113 -3.95 29.36 -21.71
C ALA A 113 -4.19 29.52 -23.22
N GLY A 114 -5.16 28.79 -23.79
CA GLY A 114 -5.54 28.98 -25.20
C GLY A 114 -6.16 30.35 -25.51
N VAL A 115 -6.85 30.96 -24.53
CA VAL A 115 -7.29 32.37 -24.65
C VAL A 115 -6.09 33.32 -24.67
N ASP A 116 -5.12 33.12 -23.77
CA ASP A 116 -3.93 33.98 -23.67
C ASP A 116 -3.00 33.85 -24.89
N GLU A 117 -2.99 32.69 -25.55
CA GLU A 117 -2.28 32.45 -26.81
C GLU A 117 -3.07 32.87 -28.07
N ASP A 118 -4.21 33.53 -27.93
CA ASP A 118 -5.09 33.95 -29.04
C ASP A 118 -5.60 32.78 -29.92
N TRP A 119 -5.70 31.55 -29.40
CA TRP A 119 -6.30 30.42 -30.14
C TRP A 119 -7.81 30.61 -30.32
N TYR A 120 -8.47 31.21 -29.32
CA TYR A 120 -9.89 31.53 -29.27
C TYR A 120 -10.19 32.59 -28.20
N THR A 121 -11.36 33.20 -28.24
CA THR A 121 -11.82 34.18 -27.26
C THR A 121 -12.64 33.52 -26.13
N PRO A 122 -12.76 34.15 -24.93
CA PRO A 122 -13.61 33.61 -23.86
C PRO A 122 -15.08 33.40 -24.29
N SER A 123 -15.59 34.24 -25.19
CA SER A 123 -16.95 34.11 -25.72
C SER A 123 -17.09 32.88 -26.62
N GLU A 124 -16.06 32.55 -27.40
CA GLU A 124 -16.04 31.35 -28.24
C GLU A 124 -15.97 30.09 -27.39
N VAL A 125 -15.15 30.07 -26.34
CA VAL A 125 -15.08 28.95 -25.37
C VAL A 125 -16.46 28.65 -24.78
N ILE A 126 -17.11 29.67 -24.23
CA ILE A 126 -18.41 29.50 -23.58
C ILE A 126 -19.51 29.09 -24.56
N THR A 127 -19.49 29.65 -25.78
CA THR A 127 -20.47 29.26 -26.81
C THR A 127 -20.28 27.80 -27.19
N HIS A 128 -19.03 27.39 -27.43
CA HIS A 128 -18.71 26.01 -27.79
C HIS A 128 -19.07 25.02 -26.67
N ILE A 129 -18.73 25.33 -25.41
CA ILE A 129 -19.07 24.47 -24.26
C ILE A 129 -20.58 24.32 -24.10
N ARG A 130 -21.37 25.39 -24.29
CA ARG A 130 -22.83 25.31 -24.24
C ARG A 130 -23.44 24.50 -25.38
N ASP A 131 -22.81 24.52 -26.55
CA ASP A 131 -23.24 23.72 -27.69
C ASP A 131 -22.84 22.24 -27.54
N ALA A 132 -21.74 21.97 -26.83
CA ALA A 132 -21.17 20.63 -26.72
C ALA A 132 -21.51 19.88 -25.41
N ILE A 133 -21.93 20.56 -24.35
CA ILE A 133 -22.14 19.96 -23.03
C ILE A 133 -23.60 20.15 -22.56
N SER A 134 -24.14 19.17 -21.82
CA SER A 134 -25.53 19.23 -21.36
C SER A 134 -25.76 20.42 -20.42
N THR A 135 -26.97 21.00 -20.49
CA THR A 135 -27.31 22.17 -19.68
C THR A 135 -27.26 21.84 -18.19
N ASP A 136 -27.63 20.62 -17.82
CA ASP A 136 -27.66 20.18 -16.42
C ASP A 136 -26.25 20.03 -15.84
N PHE A 137 -25.27 19.55 -16.62
CA PHE A 137 -23.87 19.58 -16.21
C PHE A 137 -23.38 21.01 -15.94
N LEU A 138 -23.68 21.92 -16.87
CA LEU A 138 -23.25 23.32 -16.73
C LEU A 138 -23.95 24.03 -15.57
N ALA A 139 -25.18 23.64 -15.26
CA ALA A 139 -25.97 24.15 -14.15
C ALA A 139 -25.65 23.47 -12.80
N TYR A 140 -24.88 22.38 -12.79
CA TYR A 140 -24.53 21.64 -11.59
C TYR A 140 -23.92 22.59 -10.54
N SER A 141 -24.51 22.61 -9.34
CA SER A 141 -24.12 23.51 -8.27
C SER A 141 -22.90 22.96 -7.54
N LEU A 142 -21.75 23.58 -7.76
CA LEU A 142 -20.63 23.54 -6.82
C LEU A 142 -21.01 24.45 -5.63
N GLU A 143 -20.49 24.20 -4.43
CA GLU A 143 -20.94 24.83 -3.16
C GLU A 143 -21.41 26.30 -3.24
N HIS A 144 -20.76 27.13 -4.05
CA HIS A 144 -21.06 28.56 -4.20
C HIS A 144 -21.26 29.06 -5.64
N ARG A 145 -21.28 28.19 -6.65
CA ARG A 145 -21.36 28.57 -8.09
C ARG A 145 -21.67 27.38 -8.98
N THR A 146 -22.12 27.61 -10.21
CA THR A 146 -22.27 26.50 -11.17
C THR A 146 -20.93 26.08 -11.79
N VAL A 147 -20.91 24.93 -12.48
CA VAL A 147 -19.78 24.52 -13.32
C VAL A 147 -19.49 25.57 -14.40
N GLU A 148 -20.53 26.10 -15.05
CA GLU A 148 -20.35 27.17 -16.05
C GLU A 148 -19.72 28.43 -15.45
N ASP A 149 -20.17 28.84 -14.25
CA ASP A 149 -19.64 30.01 -13.54
C ASP A 149 -18.17 29.80 -13.17
N LEU A 150 -17.79 28.59 -12.75
CA LEU A 150 -16.40 28.22 -12.48
C LEU A 150 -15.54 28.36 -13.75
N ILE A 151 -15.96 27.77 -14.87
CA ILE A 151 -15.22 27.86 -16.14
C ILE A 151 -15.05 29.33 -16.53
N ARG A 152 -16.14 30.11 -16.55
CA ARG A 152 -16.12 31.55 -16.86
C ARG A 152 -15.14 32.33 -16.00
N GLN A 153 -15.11 32.04 -14.70
CA GLN A 153 -14.23 32.71 -13.76
C GLN A 153 -12.75 32.40 -14.04
N LEU A 154 -12.43 31.17 -14.44
CA LEU A 154 -11.06 30.72 -14.65
C LEU A 154 -10.50 31.10 -16.02
N LEU A 155 -11.34 31.32 -17.03
CA LEU A 155 -10.88 31.82 -18.34
C LEU A 155 -10.14 33.18 -18.27
N GLY A 156 -10.35 33.95 -17.19
CA GLY A 156 -9.61 35.20 -16.95
C GLY A 156 -8.36 35.03 -16.06
N ARG A 157 -7.93 33.79 -15.77
CA ARG A 157 -6.85 33.46 -14.85
C ARG A 157 -6.02 32.31 -15.43
N SER A 158 -5.12 32.60 -16.37
CA SER A 158 -4.15 31.61 -16.84
C SER A 158 -2.94 31.54 -15.89
N PRO A 159 -2.60 30.38 -15.32
CA PRO A 159 -1.31 30.15 -14.67
C PRO A 159 -0.22 30.06 -15.74
N GLU A 160 0.98 30.59 -15.46
CA GLU A 160 2.08 30.76 -16.42
C GLU A 160 2.63 29.44 -17.03
N ASP A 161 2.16 28.27 -16.59
CA ASP A 161 2.74 26.95 -16.91
C ASP A 161 1.77 25.92 -17.56
N ASN A 162 0.56 26.30 -18.01
CA ASN A 162 -0.36 25.34 -18.66
C ASN A 162 -0.27 25.34 -20.18
N GLU A 163 -0.27 24.15 -20.80
CA GLU A 163 -0.40 24.00 -22.25
C GLU A 163 -1.85 24.24 -22.73
N PRO A 164 -2.06 25.04 -23.80
CA PRO A 164 -3.38 25.22 -24.41
C PRO A 164 -4.04 23.91 -24.84
N ILE A 165 -5.37 23.86 -24.75
CA ILE A 165 -6.20 22.75 -25.24
C ILE A 165 -7.14 23.20 -26.36
N SER A 166 -7.45 22.33 -27.31
CA SER A 166 -8.48 22.63 -28.33
C SER A 166 -9.89 22.62 -27.75
N LEU A 167 -10.84 23.35 -28.35
CA LEU A 167 -12.22 23.41 -27.85
C LEU A 167 -12.92 22.03 -27.86
N ASP A 168 -12.71 21.26 -28.93
CA ASP A 168 -13.30 19.92 -29.06
C ASP A 168 -12.75 18.94 -28.00
N GLU A 169 -11.42 18.97 -27.78
CA GLU A 169 -10.76 18.16 -26.75
C GLU A 169 -11.21 18.56 -25.34
N ALA A 170 -11.32 19.86 -25.07
CA ALA A 170 -11.81 20.36 -23.78
C ALA A 170 -13.25 19.94 -23.50
N ALA A 171 -14.12 19.99 -24.51
CA ALA A 171 -15.49 19.49 -24.38
C ALA A 171 -15.51 17.98 -24.08
N GLN A 172 -14.68 17.19 -24.77
CA GLN A 172 -14.56 15.75 -24.52
C GLN A 172 -14.04 15.46 -23.10
N GLU A 173 -12.98 16.15 -22.65
CA GLU A 173 -12.44 15.98 -21.30
C GLU A 173 -13.45 16.41 -20.22
N LEU A 174 -14.20 17.51 -20.43
CA LEU A 174 -15.23 17.96 -19.48
C LEU A 174 -16.34 16.92 -19.32
N ARG A 175 -16.79 16.26 -20.40
CA ARG A 175 -17.79 15.17 -20.30
C ARG A 175 -17.32 14.02 -19.41
N ARG A 176 -16.01 13.76 -19.40
CA ARG A 176 -15.37 12.69 -18.61
C ARG A 176 -15.07 13.07 -17.16
N THR A 177 -15.54 14.24 -16.71
CA THR A 177 -15.43 14.66 -15.29
C THR A 177 -16.63 14.23 -14.45
N ARG A 178 -17.50 13.38 -14.98
CA ARG A 178 -18.68 12.82 -14.30
C ARG A 178 -19.07 11.50 -14.94
N LEU A 179 -19.98 10.78 -14.29
CA LEU A 179 -20.60 9.60 -14.88
C LEU A 179 -21.38 9.96 -16.16
N PRO A 180 -21.37 9.07 -17.17
CA PRO A 180 -22.25 9.17 -18.33
C PRO A 180 -23.74 9.20 -17.93
N GLU A 181 -24.57 9.93 -18.67
CA GLU A 181 -26.03 9.99 -18.43
C GLU A 181 -26.69 8.64 -18.72
N GLU A 182 -26.11 7.91 -19.67
CA GLU A 182 -26.57 6.62 -20.16
C GLU A 182 -26.32 5.46 -19.17
N LEU A 183 -25.50 5.70 -18.14
CA LEU A 183 -25.06 4.68 -17.20
C LEU A 183 -26.19 4.26 -16.25
N GLY A 184 -26.54 2.98 -16.26
CA GLY A 184 -27.42 2.39 -15.26
C GLY A 184 -26.73 2.11 -13.93
N VAL A 185 -27.50 1.94 -12.86
CA VAL A 185 -27.01 1.70 -11.50
C VAL A 185 -27.71 0.51 -10.87
N ILE A 186 -26.92 -0.46 -10.39
CA ILE A 186 -27.37 -1.66 -9.68
C ILE A 186 -26.86 -1.60 -8.24
N GLN A 187 -27.78 -1.68 -7.30
CA GLN A 187 -27.50 -1.86 -5.89
C GLN A 187 -27.30 -3.35 -5.59
N VAL A 188 -26.19 -3.72 -4.97
CA VAL A 188 -25.86 -5.10 -4.57
C VAL A 188 -25.66 -5.16 -3.06
N PRO A 189 -26.74 -5.25 -2.24
CA PRO A 189 -26.61 -5.02 -0.81
C PRO A 189 -25.68 -6.02 -0.11
N ILE A 190 -24.68 -5.49 0.60
CA ILE A 190 -23.74 -6.25 1.46
C ILE A 190 -23.61 -5.48 2.77
N GLU A 191 -24.25 -5.97 3.84
CA GLU A 191 -24.16 -5.39 5.17
C GLU A 191 -23.05 -6.06 5.99
N LYS A 192 -21.85 -5.46 6.00
CA LYS A 192 -20.70 -5.98 6.75
C LYS A 192 -20.97 -6.06 8.26
N ASN A 193 -21.64 -5.05 8.82
CA ASN A 193 -21.83 -4.89 10.27
C ASN A 193 -23.08 -5.62 10.81
N GLY A 194 -23.65 -6.54 10.04
CA GLY A 194 -24.77 -7.38 10.46
C GLY A 194 -24.37 -8.41 11.52
N SER A 195 -25.36 -9.19 11.97
CA SER A 195 -25.08 -10.35 12.81
C SER A 195 -24.36 -11.45 12.00
N LYS A 196 -23.76 -12.43 12.70
CA LYS A 196 -23.13 -13.60 12.06
C LYS A 196 -24.06 -14.32 11.09
N SER A 197 -25.34 -14.46 11.45
CA SER A 197 -26.35 -15.07 10.57
C SER A 197 -26.65 -14.25 9.34
N ASP A 198 -26.74 -12.91 9.47
CA ASP A 198 -27.01 -12.03 8.33
C ASP A 198 -25.85 -12.13 7.33
N PHE A 199 -24.62 -12.13 7.81
CA PHE A 199 -23.43 -12.28 6.98
C PHE A 199 -23.35 -13.69 6.35
N SER A 200 -23.68 -14.74 7.10
CA SER A 200 -23.74 -16.10 6.57
C SER A 200 -24.73 -16.23 5.40
N SER A 201 -25.87 -15.54 5.45
CA SER A 201 -26.82 -15.47 4.33
C SER A 201 -26.26 -14.71 3.13
N LEU A 202 -25.29 -13.81 3.33
CA LEU A 202 -24.61 -13.14 2.20
C LEU A 202 -23.69 -14.08 1.43
N LEU A 203 -23.05 -15.02 2.12
CA LEU A 203 -22.16 -16.03 1.57
C LEU A 203 -22.90 -17.20 0.92
N THR A 204 -24.20 -17.33 1.17
CA THR A 204 -25.03 -18.41 0.63
C THR A 204 -25.76 -17.92 -0.63
N PRO A 205 -25.60 -18.59 -1.78
CA PRO A 205 -26.26 -18.23 -3.03
C PRO A 205 -27.79 -18.18 -2.85
N GLY A 206 -28.40 -17.06 -3.22
CA GLY A 206 -29.86 -16.87 -3.18
C GLY A 206 -30.48 -16.49 -1.83
N ASP A 207 -29.78 -16.66 -0.70
CA ASP A 207 -30.35 -16.41 0.64
C ASP A 207 -30.24 -14.94 1.11
N GLY A 208 -29.28 -14.19 0.60
CA GLY A 208 -29.10 -12.79 0.98
C GLY A 208 -30.04 -11.80 0.25
N PRO A 209 -29.95 -10.50 0.55
CA PRO A 209 -30.76 -9.46 -0.11
C PRO A 209 -30.58 -9.44 -1.63
N THR A 210 -31.70 -9.42 -2.37
CA THR A 210 -31.67 -9.43 -3.83
C THR A 210 -31.11 -8.11 -4.37
N PRO A 211 -30.15 -8.14 -5.32
CA PRO A 211 -29.74 -6.95 -6.05
C PRO A 211 -30.92 -6.26 -6.74
N SER A 212 -30.82 -4.94 -6.94
CA SER A 212 -31.89 -4.14 -7.54
C SER A 212 -31.36 -3.04 -8.44
N ILE A 213 -32.05 -2.78 -9.55
CA ILE A 213 -31.77 -1.64 -10.41
C ILE A 213 -32.29 -0.38 -9.71
N VAL A 214 -31.39 0.56 -9.42
CA VAL A 214 -31.70 1.88 -8.86
C VAL A 214 -32.00 2.85 -10.00
N ARG A 215 -31.23 2.76 -11.09
CA ARG A 215 -31.36 3.55 -12.30
C ARG A 215 -31.20 2.63 -13.51
N ASP A 216 -32.18 2.63 -14.41
CA ASP A 216 -32.06 1.89 -15.68
C ASP A 216 -30.99 2.53 -16.58
N ALA A 217 -30.23 1.71 -17.30
CA ALA A 217 -29.29 2.20 -18.31
C ALA A 217 -30.04 2.66 -19.57
N GLU A 218 -29.53 3.69 -20.23
CA GLU A 218 -30.03 4.06 -21.55
C GLU A 218 -29.35 3.21 -22.64
N PRO A 219 -30.07 2.80 -23.69
CA PRO A 219 -29.46 2.09 -24.81
C PRO A 219 -28.41 2.96 -25.51
N VAL A 220 -27.20 2.43 -25.64
CA VAL A 220 -26.14 3.00 -26.49
C VAL A 220 -26.08 2.23 -27.81
N CYS A 221 -25.71 2.93 -28.89
CA CYS A 221 -25.56 2.28 -30.19
C CYS A 221 -24.34 1.36 -30.17
N ALA A 222 -24.55 0.05 -30.02
CA ALA A 222 -23.53 -0.95 -30.28
C ALA A 222 -23.04 -0.82 -31.74
N GLY A 223 -21.72 -0.85 -31.92
CA GLY A 223 -21.10 -0.97 -33.24
C GLY A 223 -21.22 -2.40 -33.75
N ASP A 224 -20.79 -2.64 -35.00
CA ASP A 224 -20.68 -4.01 -35.56
C ASP A 224 -19.52 -4.82 -34.91
N ASP A 225 -18.96 -4.36 -33.79
CA ASP A 225 -17.83 -5.02 -33.13
C ASP A 225 -18.32 -6.23 -32.32
N THR A 226 -17.71 -7.37 -32.56
CA THR A 226 -18.10 -8.67 -31.97
C THR A 226 -17.14 -9.09 -30.85
N THR A 227 -16.45 -8.13 -30.25
CA THR A 227 -15.55 -8.32 -29.12
C THR A 227 -16.36 -8.59 -27.83
N GLY A 228 -15.91 -9.57 -27.04
CA GLY A 228 -16.59 -9.99 -25.81
C GLY A 228 -17.56 -11.16 -25.99
N GLN A 229 -17.02 -12.37 -26.13
CA GLN A 229 -17.83 -13.60 -26.15
C GLN A 229 -17.84 -14.27 -24.77
N ILE A 230 -19.02 -14.71 -24.36
CA ILE A 230 -19.21 -15.55 -23.17
C ILE A 230 -18.54 -16.91 -23.39
N SER A 231 -17.73 -17.35 -22.44
CA SER A 231 -16.93 -18.56 -22.51
C SER A 231 -17.07 -19.43 -21.26
N SER A 232 -17.78 -20.55 -21.38
CA SER A 232 -18.00 -21.50 -20.29
C SER A 232 -16.80 -22.41 -19.96
N ILE A 233 -15.64 -22.13 -20.54
CA ILE A 233 -14.40 -22.92 -20.35
C ILE A 233 -13.32 -22.15 -19.58
N GLU A 234 -13.60 -20.90 -19.19
CA GLU A 234 -12.64 -20.05 -18.49
C GLU A 234 -12.86 -20.00 -16.98
N GLU A 235 -11.84 -19.52 -16.27
CA GLU A 235 -11.79 -19.50 -14.80
C GLU A 235 -12.98 -18.77 -14.14
N PRO A 236 -13.45 -17.61 -14.64
CA PRO A 236 -14.61 -16.91 -14.05
C PRO A 236 -15.88 -17.76 -14.01
N TRP A 237 -16.17 -18.52 -15.07
CA TRP A 237 -17.29 -19.46 -15.15
C TRP A 237 -17.19 -20.57 -14.11
N VAL A 238 -16.03 -21.22 -14.05
CA VAL A 238 -15.76 -22.32 -13.10
C VAL A 238 -15.90 -21.82 -11.66
N ARG A 239 -15.33 -20.67 -11.35
CA ARG A 239 -15.40 -20.03 -10.03
C ARG A 239 -16.85 -19.67 -9.68
N HIS A 240 -17.60 -19.06 -10.60
CA HIS A 240 -18.99 -18.69 -10.33
C HIS A 240 -19.85 -19.90 -9.96
N HIS A 241 -19.87 -20.93 -10.81
CA HIS A 241 -20.73 -22.09 -10.56
C HIS A 241 -20.26 -22.94 -9.37
N THR A 242 -18.97 -22.97 -9.09
CA THR A 242 -18.47 -23.58 -7.85
C THR A 242 -18.97 -22.79 -6.64
N TRP A 243 -18.95 -21.46 -6.68
CA TRP A 243 -19.49 -20.63 -5.60
C TRP A 243 -21.01 -20.80 -5.47
N THR A 244 -21.77 -20.93 -6.56
CA THR A 244 -23.22 -21.19 -6.46
C THR A 244 -23.53 -22.56 -5.83
N HIS A 245 -22.61 -23.52 -5.92
CA HIS A 245 -22.76 -24.84 -5.29
C HIS A 245 -22.33 -24.86 -3.80
N PHE A 246 -21.19 -24.24 -3.47
CA PHE A 246 -20.59 -24.33 -2.13
C PHE A 246 -20.84 -23.10 -1.24
N GLY A 247 -21.20 -21.96 -1.84
CA GLY A 247 -21.20 -20.66 -1.17
C GLY A 247 -19.81 -20.24 -0.71
N GLY A 248 -19.77 -19.43 0.34
CA GLY A 248 -18.53 -19.01 0.99
C GLY A 248 -18.01 -17.65 0.51
N ILE A 249 -16.75 -17.38 0.88
CA ILE A 249 -16.05 -16.14 0.61
C ILE A 249 -15.27 -16.29 -0.71
N PRO A 250 -15.61 -15.54 -1.76
CA PRO A 250 -14.80 -15.52 -2.99
C PRO A 250 -13.55 -14.67 -2.80
N GLU A 251 -12.43 -15.05 -3.42
CA GLU A 251 -11.14 -14.35 -3.31
C GLU A 251 -10.69 -14.15 -1.84
N ALA A 252 -10.95 -15.15 -1.01
CA ALA A 252 -10.69 -15.12 0.42
C ALA A 252 -9.18 -15.08 0.70
N GLN A 253 -8.75 -14.34 1.73
CA GLN A 253 -7.33 -14.18 2.03
C GLN A 253 -6.82 -15.27 2.97
N ILE A 254 -5.83 -16.03 2.53
CA ILE A 254 -5.16 -17.05 3.35
C ILE A 254 -3.65 -16.74 3.43
N PRO A 255 -2.95 -17.21 4.48
CA PRO A 255 -1.52 -16.95 4.59
C PRO A 255 -0.78 -17.52 3.39
N ASN A 256 0.33 -16.88 3.04
CA ASN A 256 1.24 -17.39 2.04
C ASN A 256 2.36 -18.20 2.70
N ASP A 257 3.07 -19.01 1.92
CA ASP A 257 4.20 -19.79 2.43
C ASP A 257 5.48 -18.94 2.59
N LEU A 258 6.47 -19.59 3.19
CA LEU A 258 7.64 -19.00 3.88
C LEU A 258 8.59 -18.16 3.02
N GLU A 259 8.51 -18.23 1.68
CA GLU A 259 9.46 -17.57 0.75
C GLU A 259 8.86 -16.38 -0.02
N SER A 260 7.62 -15.99 0.26
CA SER A 260 6.94 -14.92 -0.47
C SER A 260 7.00 -13.58 0.25
N ASP A 261 7.43 -12.53 -0.47
CA ASP A 261 7.40 -11.13 -0.01
C ASP A 261 5.97 -10.62 0.31
N THR A 262 4.92 -11.34 -0.11
CA THR A 262 3.52 -11.06 0.26
C THR A 262 3.05 -12.01 1.37
N PRO A 263 2.61 -11.49 2.54
CA PRO A 263 2.21 -12.30 3.70
C PRO A 263 0.93 -13.11 3.46
N THR A 264 0.15 -12.69 2.47
CA THR A 264 -1.15 -13.26 2.14
C THR A 264 -1.28 -13.54 0.65
N ARG A 265 -2.28 -14.35 0.34
CA ARG A 265 -2.72 -14.59 -1.03
C ARG A 265 -4.20 -14.95 -1.08
N PRO A 266 -4.89 -14.60 -2.18
CA PRO A 266 -6.25 -15.03 -2.38
C PRO A 266 -6.31 -16.52 -2.74
N ILE A 267 -7.34 -17.19 -2.25
CA ILE A 267 -7.89 -18.42 -2.79
C ILE A 267 -9.23 -18.11 -3.46
N ASP A 268 -9.53 -18.73 -4.60
CA ASP A 268 -10.70 -18.36 -5.41
C ASP A 268 -12.01 -18.44 -4.64
N ILE A 269 -12.19 -19.49 -3.83
CA ILE A 269 -13.34 -19.65 -2.93
C ILE A 269 -12.88 -20.30 -1.62
N LEU A 270 -13.32 -19.73 -0.50
CA LEU A 270 -13.25 -20.34 0.82
C LEU A 270 -14.66 -20.60 1.35
N ALA A 271 -15.07 -21.87 1.33
CA ALA A 271 -16.36 -22.32 1.83
C ALA A 271 -16.25 -22.91 3.23
N PHE A 272 -17.38 -23.02 3.92
CA PHE A 272 -17.46 -23.50 5.30
C PHE A 272 -18.52 -24.59 5.44
N GLU A 273 -18.18 -25.69 6.12
CA GLU A 273 -19.15 -26.63 6.66
C GLU A 273 -19.31 -26.33 8.15
N GLY A 274 -20.54 -26.18 8.64
CA GLY A 274 -20.81 -25.87 10.06
C GLY A 274 -20.79 -24.37 10.32
N ASP A 275 -19.74 -23.89 11.00
CA ASP A 275 -19.55 -22.49 11.35
C ASP A 275 -18.66 -21.75 10.32
N ILE A 276 -18.97 -20.48 10.04
CA ILE A 276 -18.21 -19.59 9.14
C ILE A 276 -16.97 -18.98 9.81
N ASP A 277 -16.82 -19.10 11.12
CA ASP A 277 -15.59 -18.72 11.82
C ASP A 277 -14.56 -19.87 11.72
N PRO A 278 -13.38 -19.65 11.09
CA PRO A 278 -12.38 -20.71 10.91
C PRO A 278 -11.83 -21.26 12.23
N THR A 279 -11.97 -20.54 13.35
CA THR A 279 -11.62 -21.03 14.70
C THR A 279 -12.34 -22.33 15.02
N ALA A 280 -13.61 -22.45 14.61
CA ALA A 280 -14.42 -23.64 14.87
C ALA A 280 -13.86 -24.90 14.19
N ALA A 281 -13.23 -24.76 13.02
CA ALA A 281 -12.59 -25.87 12.30
C ALA A 281 -11.28 -26.32 12.95
N VAL A 282 -10.63 -25.45 13.71
CA VAL A 282 -9.45 -25.79 14.53
C VAL A 282 -9.87 -26.44 15.85
N GLU A 283 -10.85 -25.87 16.54
CA GLU A 283 -11.26 -26.33 17.88
C GLU A 283 -12.20 -27.55 17.87
N THR A 284 -13.05 -27.66 16.85
CA THR A 284 -14.09 -28.69 16.71
C THR A 284 -14.16 -29.26 15.27
N PRO A 285 -13.06 -29.86 14.77
CA PRO A 285 -12.91 -30.30 13.38
C PRO A 285 -13.89 -31.41 12.95
N GLU A 286 -14.52 -32.12 13.90
CA GLU A 286 -15.49 -33.16 13.60
C GLU A 286 -16.84 -32.64 13.08
N SER A 287 -17.15 -31.37 13.32
CA SER A 287 -18.40 -30.73 12.92
C SER A 287 -18.21 -29.49 12.04
N ASN A 288 -16.96 -29.04 11.88
CA ASN A 288 -16.64 -27.82 11.16
C ASN A 288 -15.49 -28.06 10.19
N ALA A 289 -15.57 -27.46 9.00
CA ALA A 289 -14.51 -27.56 8.00
C ALA A 289 -14.36 -26.26 7.23
N VAL A 290 -13.11 -25.90 6.93
CA VAL A 290 -12.74 -24.83 6.00
C VAL A 290 -12.35 -25.47 4.67
N ILE A 291 -13.04 -25.13 3.59
CA ILE A 291 -12.87 -25.74 2.27
C ILE A 291 -12.28 -24.68 1.34
N GLY A 292 -11.03 -24.88 0.93
CA GLY A 292 -10.42 -24.10 -0.13
C GLY A 292 -10.73 -24.68 -1.50
N ILE A 293 -11.09 -23.84 -2.46
CA ILE A 293 -11.28 -24.23 -3.85
C ILE A 293 -10.53 -23.25 -4.74
N GLU A 294 -9.61 -23.78 -5.56
CA GLU A 294 -8.89 -23.05 -6.59
C GLU A 294 -9.51 -23.40 -7.96
N ALA A 295 -9.99 -22.40 -8.69
CA ALA A 295 -10.58 -22.56 -10.01
C ALA A 295 -9.53 -22.33 -11.10
N LYS A 296 -9.57 -23.10 -12.20
CA LYS A 296 -8.72 -22.89 -13.38
C LYS A 296 -9.51 -23.11 -14.66
N GLY A 297 -9.37 -22.20 -15.61
CA GLY A 297 -9.93 -22.30 -16.96
C GLY A 297 -8.98 -22.98 -17.95
N GLU A 298 -9.44 -23.21 -19.19
CA GLU A 298 -8.58 -23.77 -20.25
C GLU A 298 -7.34 -22.93 -20.54
N SER A 299 -7.46 -21.60 -20.45
CA SER A 299 -6.33 -20.70 -20.67
C SER A 299 -5.35 -20.65 -19.49
N SER A 300 -5.83 -20.77 -18.24
CA SER A 300 -5.03 -20.67 -17.01
C SER A 300 -4.50 -22.02 -16.51
N PHE A 301 -5.06 -23.14 -16.97
CA PHE A 301 -4.62 -24.48 -16.57
C PHE A 301 -3.21 -24.88 -17.06
N PRO A 302 -2.75 -24.52 -18.28
CA PRO A 302 -1.36 -24.74 -18.71
C PRO A 302 -0.38 -23.87 -17.90
N GLY A 303 0.64 -24.47 -17.26
CA GLY A 303 1.67 -23.76 -16.49
C GLY A 303 2.07 -24.45 -15.19
N SER A 304 3.19 -24.03 -14.58
CA SER A 304 3.64 -24.52 -13.27
C SER A 304 2.96 -23.81 -12.10
N ARG A 305 2.45 -22.58 -12.31
CA ARG A 305 1.85 -21.74 -11.26
C ARG A 305 0.84 -22.51 -10.41
N LYS A 306 -0.11 -23.24 -11.01
CA LYS A 306 -1.10 -24.02 -10.25
C LYS A 306 -0.48 -25.08 -9.33
N THR A 307 0.67 -25.64 -9.68
CA THR A 307 1.41 -26.58 -8.82
C THR A 307 1.89 -25.86 -7.57
N GLU A 308 2.62 -24.76 -7.76
CA GLU A 308 3.11 -23.89 -6.68
C GLU A 308 1.93 -23.45 -5.79
N GLN A 309 0.81 -23.03 -6.40
CA GLN A 309 -0.37 -22.60 -5.67
C GLN A 309 -0.95 -23.70 -4.76
N LEU A 310 -1.09 -24.93 -5.26
CA LEU A 310 -1.61 -26.04 -4.46
C LEU A 310 -0.63 -26.48 -3.37
N GLU A 311 0.68 -26.47 -3.65
CA GLU A 311 1.72 -26.77 -2.65
C GLU A 311 1.66 -25.76 -1.49
N GLN A 312 1.57 -24.47 -1.81
CA GLN A 312 1.49 -23.37 -0.86
C GLN A 312 0.23 -23.47 0.02
N PHE A 313 -0.94 -23.73 -0.57
CA PHE A 313 -2.18 -23.90 0.18
C PHE A 313 -2.16 -25.10 1.13
N LEU A 314 -1.44 -26.17 0.79
CA LEU A 314 -1.26 -27.31 1.68
C LEU A 314 -0.25 -27.01 2.79
N ALA A 315 0.81 -26.26 2.48
CA ALA A 315 1.87 -25.92 3.44
C ALA A 315 1.40 -25.01 4.58
N THR A 316 0.36 -24.21 4.36
CA THR A 316 -0.18 -23.29 5.38
C THR A 316 -0.99 -24.01 6.47
N GLU A 317 -1.46 -25.23 6.22
CA GLU A 317 -2.25 -26.04 7.16
C GLU A 317 -3.49 -25.31 7.73
N THR A 318 -4.07 -24.37 6.97
CA THR A 318 -5.28 -23.61 7.34
C THR A 318 -6.59 -24.23 6.82
N LEU A 319 -6.50 -25.17 5.88
CA LEU A 319 -7.64 -25.73 5.17
C LEU A 319 -7.96 -27.16 5.62
N SER A 320 -9.24 -27.47 5.79
CA SER A 320 -9.71 -28.82 6.06
C SER A 320 -9.81 -29.68 4.79
N LYS A 321 -10.15 -29.06 3.66
CA LYS A 321 -10.21 -29.69 2.35
C LYS A 321 -9.70 -28.70 1.31
N LEU A 322 -9.01 -29.20 0.29
CA LEU A 322 -8.56 -28.42 -0.85
C LEU A 322 -9.04 -29.07 -2.15
N TYR A 323 -9.70 -28.30 -3.00
CA TYR A 323 -10.17 -28.73 -4.32
C TYR A 323 -9.52 -27.90 -5.42
N LEU A 324 -9.22 -28.58 -6.53
CA LEU A 324 -9.00 -27.94 -7.83
C LEU A 324 -10.32 -28.03 -8.62
N ALA A 325 -10.88 -26.89 -9.04
CA ALA A 325 -12.07 -26.82 -9.88
C ALA A 325 -11.66 -26.49 -11.33
N VAL A 326 -12.18 -27.22 -12.31
CA VAL A 326 -11.88 -27.04 -13.74
C VAL A 326 -13.12 -27.25 -14.61
N PRO A 327 -13.13 -26.84 -15.90
CA PRO A 327 -14.17 -27.25 -16.81
C PRO A 327 -14.13 -28.76 -17.04
N THR A 328 -15.29 -29.37 -17.32
CA THR A 328 -15.41 -30.81 -17.61
C THR A 328 -14.50 -31.25 -18.77
N THR A 329 -14.18 -30.37 -19.72
CA THR A 329 -13.24 -30.61 -20.82
C THR A 329 -11.80 -30.91 -20.33
N LEU A 330 -11.42 -30.47 -19.13
CA LEU A 330 -10.10 -30.69 -18.54
C LEU A 330 -10.04 -31.86 -17.55
N SER A 331 -11.16 -32.53 -17.27
CA SER A 331 -11.27 -33.54 -16.20
C SER A 331 -10.15 -34.60 -16.21
N GLU A 332 -9.97 -35.33 -17.33
CA GLU A 332 -8.93 -36.38 -17.44
C GLU A 332 -7.51 -35.83 -17.25
N ARG A 333 -7.29 -34.60 -17.76
CA ARG A 333 -5.99 -33.92 -17.70
C ARG A 333 -5.68 -33.44 -16.29
N ALA A 334 -6.70 -32.99 -15.55
CA ALA A 334 -6.60 -32.59 -14.15
C ALA A 334 -6.35 -33.79 -13.23
N VAL A 335 -7.04 -34.92 -13.43
CA VAL A 335 -6.75 -36.17 -12.70
C VAL A 335 -5.29 -36.57 -12.89
N THR A 336 -4.84 -36.63 -14.15
CA THR A 336 -3.45 -36.98 -14.49
C THR A 336 -2.45 -36.02 -13.84
N PHE A 337 -2.76 -34.72 -13.84
CA PHE A 337 -1.92 -33.69 -13.22
C PHE A 337 -1.76 -33.92 -11.72
N LEU A 338 -2.87 -34.13 -11.00
CA LEU A 338 -2.85 -34.34 -9.54
C LEU A 338 -2.07 -35.60 -9.17
N GLU A 339 -2.25 -36.70 -9.91
CA GLU A 339 -1.51 -37.96 -9.70
C GLU A 339 -0.01 -37.80 -9.95
N GLN A 340 0.39 -37.10 -11.03
CA GLN A 340 1.80 -36.93 -11.39
C GLN A 340 2.59 -36.07 -10.39
N HIS A 341 1.93 -35.11 -9.73
CA HIS A 341 2.56 -34.19 -8.78
C HIS A 341 2.35 -34.64 -7.33
N GLY A 342 1.72 -35.80 -7.08
CA GLY A 342 1.56 -36.34 -5.73
C GLY A 342 0.54 -35.59 -4.86
N PHE A 343 -0.41 -34.89 -5.47
CA PHE A 343 -1.51 -34.23 -4.77
C PHE A 343 -2.60 -35.24 -4.37
N ASP A 344 -2.24 -36.23 -3.54
CA ASP A 344 -3.12 -37.32 -3.12
C ASP A 344 -4.28 -36.83 -2.22
N THR A 345 -4.08 -35.71 -1.53
CA THR A 345 -5.05 -35.10 -0.62
C THR A 345 -6.01 -34.12 -1.30
N VAL A 346 -5.67 -33.62 -2.50
CA VAL A 346 -6.45 -32.62 -3.22
C VAL A 346 -7.59 -33.29 -4.00
N GLY A 347 -8.79 -32.74 -3.86
CA GLY A 347 -9.98 -33.15 -4.61
C GLY A 347 -10.07 -32.49 -5.98
N LEU A 348 -10.97 -33.00 -6.83
CA LEU A 348 -11.26 -32.47 -8.16
C LEU A 348 -12.75 -32.21 -8.31
N ILE A 349 -13.07 -30.96 -8.67
CA ILE A 349 -14.41 -30.51 -9.06
C ILE A 349 -14.39 -30.23 -10.57
N THR A 350 -15.46 -30.60 -11.26
CA THR A 350 -15.68 -30.22 -12.66
C THR A 350 -16.95 -29.40 -12.82
N VAL A 351 -16.91 -28.41 -13.70
CA VAL A 351 -18.05 -27.59 -14.09
C VAL A 351 -18.32 -27.77 -15.59
N ASP A 352 -19.55 -28.08 -15.97
CA ASP A 352 -19.93 -28.18 -17.38
C ASP A 352 -20.35 -26.84 -18.00
N ASP A 353 -20.70 -26.87 -19.29
CA ASP A 353 -21.12 -25.69 -20.06
C ASP A 353 -22.52 -25.18 -19.69
N THR A 354 -23.23 -25.89 -18.81
CA THR A 354 -24.52 -25.49 -18.23
C THR A 354 -24.42 -25.05 -16.77
N GLY A 355 -23.21 -25.07 -16.21
CA GLY A 355 -22.95 -24.68 -14.82
C GLY A 355 -23.18 -25.80 -13.80
N VAL A 356 -23.37 -27.05 -14.24
CA VAL A 356 -23.50 -28.20 -13.33
C VAL A 356 -22.13 -28.52 -12.73
N VAL A 357 -22.09 -28.59 -11.41
CA VAL A 357 -20.90 -28.90 -10.60
C VAL A 357 -20.92 -30.36 -10.17
N ASP A 358 -19.85 -31.09 -10.48
CA ASP A 358 -19.64 -32.49 -10.09
C ASP A 358 -18.31 -32.66 -9.33
N ILE A 359 -18.34 -33.37 -8.20
CA ILE A 359 -17.12 -33.80 -7.49
C ILE A 359 -16.63 -35.12 -8.12
N VAL A 360 -15.60 -35.03 -8.95
CA VAL A 360 -14.98 -36.18 -9.63
C VAL A 360 -14.09 -36.96 -8.68
N ARG A 361 -13.44 -36.25 -7.75
CA ARG A 361 -12.57 -36.82 -6.72
C ARG A 361 -12.75 -36.06 -5.42
N GLU A 362 -13.11 -36.77 -4.36
CA GLU A 362 -13.26 -36.18 -3.02
C GLU A 362 -11.88 -35.77 -2.47
N ALA A 363 -11.81 -34.58 -1.86
CA ALA A 363 -10.62 -34.15 -1.13
C ALA A 363 -10.47 -34.93 0.18
N THR A 364 -9.24 -35.19 0.59
CA THR A 364 -8.99 -35.81 1.89
C THR A 364 -9.14 -34.76 2.99
N HIS A 365 -9.97 -35.05 3.99
CA HIS A 365 -10.12 -34.17 5.15
C HIS A 365 -8.84 -34.11 5.99
N GLN A 366 -8.43 -32.90 6.33
CA GLN A 366 -7.33 -32.57 7.23
C GLN A 366 -7.87 -31.70 8.37
N THR A 367 -7.22 -31.75 9.53
CA THR A 367 -7.54 -30.84 10.63
C THR A 367 -6.67 -29.59 10.48
N PRO A 368 -7.25 -28.40 10.27
CA PRO A 368 -6.50 -27.16 10.25
C PRO A 368 -5.74 -26.96 11.56
N LYS A 369 -4.52 -26.44 11.48
CA LYS A 369 -3.73 -26.06 12.65
C LYS A 369 -3.88 -24.59 13.02
N TYR A 370 -4.13 -23.75 12.03
CA TYR A 370 -4.14 -22.30 12.19
C TYR A 370 -5.44 -21.71 11.66
N ASP A 371 -5.95 -20.72 12.36
CA ASP A 371 -7.17 -19.98 12.03
C ASP A 371 -6.90 -18.49 11.74
N GLY A 372 -5.66 -18.06 11.92
CA GLY A 372 -5.20 -16.72 11.56
C GLY A 372 -3.73 -16.69 11.17
N TYR A 373 -3.25 -15.53 10.78
CA TYR A 373 -1.87 -15.25 10.36
C TYR A 373 -1.48 -13.81 10.68
N LEU A 374 -0.18 -13.48 10.64
CA LEU A 374 0.28 -12.08 10.74
C LEU A 374 0.41 -11.43 9.36
N GLU A 375 -0.07 -10.21 9.27
CA GLU A 375 0.17 -9.30 8.16
C GLU A 375 0.34 -7.89 8.73
N ASN A 376 1.51 -7.28 8.52
CA ASN A 376 1.84 -5.95 9.05
C ASN A 376 1.64 -5.88 10.57
N HIS A 377 2.24 -6.81 11.33
CA HIS A 377 2.11 -6.95 12.80
C HIS A 377 0.69 -7.14 13.35
N HIS A 378 -0.31 -7.27 12.49
CA HIS A 378 -1.69 -7.45 12.88
C HIS A 378 -2.14 -8.88 12.61
N GLU A 379 -2.78 -9.47 13.62
CA GLU A 379 -3.47 -10.74 13.47
C GLU A 379 -4.63 -10.59 12.49
N ARG A 380 -4.62 -11.42 11.44
CA ARG A 380 -5.68 -11.52 10.44
C ARG A 380 -6.32 -12.89 10.52
N LYS A 381 -7.62 -12.93 10.26
CA LYS A 381 -8.38 -14.19 10.26
C LYS A 381 -8.37 -14.82 8.87
N VAL A 382 -8.16 -16.14 8.82
CA VAL A 382 -8.20 -16.91 7.56
C VAL A 382 -9.53 -16.65 6.84
N GLY A 383 -9.44 -16.24 5.58
CA GLY A 383 -10.56 -15.89 4.71
C GLY A 383 -10.96 -14.42 4.73
N TYR A 384 -10.85 -13.74 5.86
CA TYR A 384 -11.42 -12.41 6.07
C TYR A 384 -10.46 -11.25 5.80
N GLY A 385 -9.14 -11.51 5.79
CA GLY A 385 -8.13 -10.48 5.55
C GLY A 385 -8.13 -9.41 6.64
N ASP A 386 -8.07 -8.14 6.23
CA ASP A 386 -8.07 -6.96 7.09
C ASP A 386 -9.46 -6.59 7.64
N LEU A 387 -10.52 -7.30 7.23
CA LEU A 387 -11.88 -6.98 7.64
C LEU A 387 -12.19 -7.53 9.03
N GLU A 388 -12.40 -6.62 9.98
CA GLU A 388 -12.89 -6.97 11.32
C GLU A 388 -14.41 -7.16 11.36
N PHE A 389 -14.85 -8.16 12.11
CA PHE A 389 -16.27 -8.42 12.39
C PHE A 389 -16.47 -8.63 13.89
N PRO A 390 -17.46 -7.98 14.54
CA PRO A 390 -17.66 -8.08 15.99
C PRO A 390 -17.98 -9.48 16.52
N TRP A 391 -18.38 -10.39 15.65
CA TRP A 391 -18.77 -11.76 15.97
C TRP A 391 -17.69 -12.80 15.66
N LEU A 392 -16.58 -12.41 15.02
CA LEU A 392 -15.43 -13.29 14.84
C LEU A 392 -14.69 -13.44 16.17
N GLU A 393 -14.28 -14.65 16.47
CA GLU A 393 -13.41 -14.92 17.60
C GLU A 393 -11.97 -14.46 17.29
N PRO A 394 -11.21 -14.02 18.31
CA PRO A 394 -9.78 -13.73 18.15
C PRO A 394 -9.01 -14.90 17.54
N VAL A 395 -7.82 -14.66 17.00
CA VAL A 395 -6.96 -15.74 16.50
C VAL A 395 -6.63 -16.70 17.65
N SER A 396 -6.95 -17.99 17.47
CA SER A 396 -6.64 -19.02 18.49
C SER A 396 -5.27 -19.65 18.24
N ASN A 397 -4.92 -19.87 16.96
CA ASN A 397 -3.65 -20.43 16.53
C ASN A 397 -3.14 -19.68 15.29
N LEU A 398 -2.05 -18.95 15.48
CA LEU A 398 -1.46 -18.05 14.50
C LEU A 398 -0.46 -18.78 13.60
N TYR A 399 -0.64 -18.69 12.28
CA TYR A 399 0.39 -19.04 11.31
C TYR A 399 1.44 -17.93 11.25
N LEU A 400 2.70 -18.28 11.46
CA LEU A 400 3.84 -17.38 11.34
C LEU A 400 4.78 -17.92 10.26
N THR A 401 5.20 -17.05 9.35
CA THR A 401 6.33 -17.36 8.47
C THR A 401 7.63 -17.32 9.29
N GLU A 402 8.72 -17.91 8.76
CA GLU A 402 10.05 -17.79 9.39
C GLU A 402 10.45 -16.31 9.51
N GLU A 403 10.19 -15.53 8.46
CA GLU A 403 10.47 -14.10 8.42
C GLU A 403 9.66 -13.29 9.46
N GLU A 404 8.37 -13.58 9.63
CA GLU A 404 7.54 -12.93 10.65
C GLU A 404 7.88 -13.43 12.06
N ALA A 405 8.30 -14.69 12.21
CA ALA A 405 8.78 -15.21 13.49
C ALA A 405 10.07 -14.49 13.95
N GLU A 406 10.99 -14.16 13.02
CA GLU A 406 12.17 -13.33 13.30
C GLU A 406 11.79 -11.91 13.74
N ARG A 407 10.80 -11.29 13.09
CA ARG A 407 10.32 -9.93 13.43
C ARG A 407 9.72 -9.82 14.82
N VAL A 408 8.96 -10.83 15.25
CA VAL A 408 8.26 -10.81 16.56
C VAL A 408 9.20 -11.15 17.73
N GLU A 409 10.46 -11.52 17.48
CA GLU A 409 11.39 -11.90 18.55
C GLU A 409 11.65 -10.76 19.54
N HIS A 410 11.67 -9.51 19.06
CA HIS A 410 12.05 -8.32 19.84
C HIS A 410 11.13 -7.11 19.60
N PRO A 411 9.87 -7.12 20.07
CA PRO A 411 8.89 -6.08 19.71
C PRO A 411 9.18 -4.70 20.32
N ASP A 412 10.00 -4.62 21.38
CA ASP A 412 10.29 -3.37 22.09
C ASP A 412 11.81 -3.09 22.13
N PRO A 413 12.31 -2.04 21.43
CA PRO A 413 13.72 -1.68 21.42
C PRO A 413 14.25 -1.30 22.81
N VAL A 414 13.43 -0.68 23.65
CA VAL A 414 13.82 -0.28 25.01
C VAL A 414 13.95 -1.52 25.89
N ALA A 415 13.01 -2.44 25.81
CA ALA A 415 13.07 -3.70 26.55
C ALA A 415 14.30 -4.54 26.13
N TYR A 416 14.68 -4.49 24.85
CA TYR A 416 15.87 -5.16 24.33
C TYR A 416 17.17 -4.50 24.82
N ALA A 417 17.30 -3.17 24.66
CA ALA A 417 18.56 -2.46 24.93
C ALA A 417 18.87 -2.30 26.42
N LYS A 418 17.85 -2.13 27.27
CA LYS A 418 18.05 -1.78 28.68
C LYS A 418 18.90 -2.79 29.47
N PRO A 419 18.65 -4.12 29.39
CA PRO A 419 19.52 -5.09 30.06
C PRO A 419 20.97 -5.07 29.56
N ILE A 420 21.20 -4.74 28.29
CA ILE A 420 22.52 -4.66 27.67
C ILE A 420 23.29 -3.46 28.24
N ILE A 421 22.64 -2.29 28.28
CA ILE A 421 23.19 -1.08 28.88
C ILE A 421 23.49 -1.28 30.37
N GLU A 422 22.56 -1.86 31.13
CA GLU A 422 22.73 -2.09 32.57
C GLU A 422 23.83 -3.12 32.90
N SER A 423 24.15 -4.02 31.96
CA SER A 423 25.18 -5.06 32.12
C SER A 423 26.54 -4.70 31.52
N ALA A 424 26.63 -3.57 30.80
CA ALA A 424 27.89 -3.11 30.23
C ALA A 424 28.93 -2.87 31.34
N ASP A 425 30.09 -3.53 31.22
CA ASP A 425 31.17 -3.39 32.20
C ASP A 425 31.77 -1.99 32.09
N LEU A 426 31.74 -1.24 33.19
CA LEU A 426 32.25 0.14 33.29
C LEU A 426 33.78 0.15 33.36
N ASP A 427 34.47 -0.51 32.42
CA ASP A 427 35.94 -0.51 32.33
C ASP A 427 36.48 0.83 31.78
N VAL A 428 35.63 1.86 31.81
CA VAL A 428 35.91 3.25 31.44
C VAL A 428 35.81 4.14 32.67
N SER A 429 36.75 5.06 32.81
CA SER A 429 36.74 5.98 33.96
C SER A 429 35.57 6.95 33.84
N ALA A 430 34.78 7.10 34.91
CA ALA A 430 33.68 8.05 34.94
C ALA A 430 34.17 9.48 34.62
N GLY A 431 33.44 10.18 33.75
CA GLY A 431 33.79 11.51 33.25
C GLY A 431 35.04 11.54 32.35
N SER A 432 35.41 10.41 31.75
CA SER A 432 36.49 10.35 30.75
C SER A 432 36.00 10.73 29.36
N TRP A 433 36.94 11.13 28.50
CA TRP A 433 36.75 11.26 27.06
C TRP A 433 37.47 10.11 26.37
N LEU A 434 36.78 9.38 25.49
CA LEU A 434 37.37 8.28 24.74
C LEU A 434 37.79 8.75 23.34
N ASP A 435 39.01 8.45 22.93
CA ASP A 435 39.51 8.74 21.58
C ASP A 435 39.71 7.42 20.84
N ILE A 436 38.89 7.18 19.82
CA ILE A 436 38.90 5.99 18.99
C ILE A 436 39.65 6.31 17.69
N ASP A 437 40.95 6.00 17.67
CA ASP A 437 41.90 6.32 16.59
C ASP A 437 42.27 5.11 15.72
N ASP A 438 41.46 4.05 15.73
CA ASP A 438 41.82 2.80 15.06
C ASP A 438 41.50 2.79 13.55
N TRP A 439 40.76 3.79 13.07
CA TRP A 439 40.39 3.91 11.65
C TRP A 439 41.48 4.59 10.81
N THR A 440 42.12 3.85 9.92
CA THR A 440 43.20 4.38 9.05
C THR A 440 42.74 4.83 7.66
N GLY A 441 41.44 4.77 7.37
CA GLY A 441 40.89 5.03 6.03
C GLY A 441 40.92 3.80 5.11
N SER A 442 40.17 3.89 4.01
CA SER A 442 39.97 2.87 2.99
C SER A 442 40.26 3.44 1.60
N ASP A 443 40.83 2.61 0.72
CA ASP A 443 41.03 2.94 -0.70
C ASP A 443 39.72 2.93 -1.51
N ARG A 444 38.66 2.31 -0.96
CA ARG A 444 37.31 2.26 -1.53
C ARG A 444 36.46 3.41 -0.98
N THR A 445 35.58 3.95 -1.82
CA THR A 445 34.56 4.97 -1.44
C THR A 445 33.23 4.33 -1.10
N GLU A 446 32.36 5.05 -0.39
CA GLU A 446 31.07 4.53 0.06
C GLU A 446 30.20 3.98 -1.08
N ASP A 447 30.27 4.57 -2.27
CA ASP A 447 29.45 4.20 -3.43
C ASP A 447 29.79 2.82 -4.01
N GLU A 448 30.93 2.26 -3.60
CA GLU A 448 31.35 0.92 -4.01
C GLU A 448 30.67 -0.20 -3.22
N PHE A 449 29.95 0.12 -2.14
CA PHE A 449 29.26 -0.85 -1.29
C PHE A 449 27.76 -0.92 -1.58
N SER A 450 27.24 -2.15 -1.61
CA SER A 450 25.80 -2.40 -1.58
C SER A 450 25.29 -2.19 -0.16
N LYS A 451 24.49 -1.14 0.03
CA LYS A 451 24.01 -0.72 1.35
C LYS A 451 22.51 -0.96 1.48
N GLU A 452 22.12 -1.49 2.62
CA GLU A 452 20.73 -1.61 3.03
C GLU A 452 20.40 -0.50 4.04
N ARG A 453 19.24 0.14 3.86
CA ARG A 453 18.77 1.16 4.80
C ARG A 453 17.99 0.47 5.91
N VAL A 454 18.45 0.63 7.14
CA VAL A 454 17.97 -0.21 8.25
C VAL A 454 17.15 0.58 9.28
N ARG A 455 17.51 1.84 9.56
CA ARG A 455 16.78 2.73 10.47
C ARG A 455 16.93 4.19 10.05
N TYR A 456 15.94 5.01 10.41
CA TYR A 456 16.07 6.46 10.38
C TYR A 456 15.74 7.06 11.74
N TYR A 457 16.37 8.18 12.05
CA TYR A 457 16.08 8.97 13.25
C TYR A 457 15.79 10.41 12.84
N LEU A 458 14.75 10.99 13.44
CA LEU A 458 14.44 12.41 13.32
C LEU A 458 14.99 13.14 14.56
N LEU A 459 16.20 13.68 14.42
CA LEU A 459 16.98 14.27 15.52
C LEU A 459 16.81 15.79 15.55
N ARG A 460 16.84 16.41 16.73
CA ARG A 460 16.88 17.88 16.84
C ARG A 460 18.32 18.37 16.68
N GLY A 461 18.53 19.51 16.01
CA GLY A 461 19.88 20.02 15.83
C GLY A 461 20.01 21.15 14.82
N VAL A 462 21.24 21.33 14.35
CA VAL A 462 21.62 22.27 13.28
C VAL A 462 22.34 21.53 12.16
N LYS A 463 22.12 21.94 10.91
CA LYS A 463 22.76 21.31 9.73
C LYS A 463 23.17 22.33 8.67
N ALA A 464 24.29 22.05 8.01
CA ALA A 464 24.75 22.81 6.85
C ALA A 464 23.95 22.42 5.61
N GLY A 465 23.50 23.39 4.81
CA GLY A 465 22.76 23.11 3.57
C GLY A 465 22.65 24.33 2.66
N PRO A 466 23.54 24.51 1.66
CA PRO A 466 23.63 25.73 0.85
C PRO A 466 22.41 26.01 -0.04
N TYR A 467 21.54 25.01 -0.21
CA TYR A 467 20.34 25.10 -1.03
C TYR A 467 19.03 24.97 -0.23
N LEU A 468 19.11 24.92 1.11
CA LEU A 468 17.91 24.95 1.94
C LEU A 468 17.29 26.35 1.86
N LEU A 469 15.98 26.40 1.58
CA LEU A 469 15.24 27.64 1.39
C LEU A 469 14.31 27.86 2.59
N ASP A 470 14.83 28.45 3.67
CA ASP A 470 14.02 29.05 4.72
C ASP A 470 14.12 30.58 4.60
N SER A 471 13.01 31.30 4.74
CA SER A 471 12.97 32.76 4.62
C SER A 471 13.79 33.49 5.68
N ASP A 472 14.11 32.80 6.79
CA ASP A 472 14.72 33.39 7.97
C ASP A 472 16.19 32.96 8.21
N VAL A 473 16.80 32.17 7.32
CA VAL A 473 18.19 31.68 7.46
C VAL A 473 19.01 31.99 6.20
N ASP A 474 20.16 32.64 6.38
CA ASP A 474 21.07 32.97 5.27
C ASP A 474 21.78 31.70 4.72
N GLN A 475 22.12 31.68 3.43
CA GLN A 475 22.72 30.52 2.75
C GLN A 475 24.09 30.07 3.32
N ASP A 476 24.74 30.93 4.09
CA ASP A 476 26.02 30.63 4.76
C ASP A 476 25.86 30.35 6.25
N GLU A 477 24.64 30.23 6.78
CA GLU A 477 24.36 29.87 8.17
C GLU A 477 23.86 28.43 8.29
N MET A 478 24.18 27.77 9.40
CA MET A 478 23.61 26.45 9.69
C MET A 478 22.13 26.61 10.02
N MET A 479 21.30 25.74 9.44
CA MET A 479 19.87 25.75 9.66
C MET A 479 19.53 24.91 10.91
N GLY A 480 18.88 25.53 11.89
CA GLY A 480 18.29 24.82 13.03
C GLY A 480 17.07 24.00 12.64
N GLY A 481 16.61 23.11 13.52
CA GLY A 481 15.38 22.33 13.31
C GLY A 481 15.59 20.84 13.51
N TYR A 482 14.95 20.04 12.66
CA TYR A 482 15.15 18.59 12.63
C TYR A 482 16.17 18.19 11.57
N THR A 483 17.03 17.23 11.88
CA THR A 483 17.94 16.56 10.95
C THR A 483 17.67 15.07 10.95
N ARG A 484 17.67 14.48 9.76
CA ARG A 484 17.50 13.04 9.62
C ARG A 484 18.86 12.36 9.73
N LEU A 485 18.98 11.36 10.60
CA LEU A 485 20.06 10.38 10.51
C LEU A 485 19.51 9.14 9.82
N ALA A 486 20.08 8.75 8.68
CA ALA A 486 19.86 7.46 8.06
C ALA A 486 21.00 6.51 8.44
N LEU A 487 20.64 5.35 9.00
CA LEU A 487 21.53 4.25 9.30
C LEU A 487 21.54 3.29 8.10
N GLU A 488 22.69 3.13 7.46
CA GLU A 488 22.87 2.20 6.34
C GLU A 488 23.90 1.13 6.72
N TRP A 489 23.55 -0.15 6.53
CA TRP A 489 24.38 -1.32 6.83
C TRP A 489 24.89 -1.96 5.53
N PHE A 490 26.12 -2.47 5.52
CA PHE A 490 26.68 -3.18 4.35
C PHE A 490 27.61 -4.31 4.78
N GLU A 491 27.56 -5.41 4.03
CA GLU A 491 28.26 -6.67 4.35
C GLU A 491 29.14 -7.19 3.22
N ASP A 492 29.27 -6.44 2.12
CA ASP A 492 30.10 -6.78 0.96
C ASP A 492 31.59 -6.42 1.15
N THR A 493 32.00 -6.33 2.40
CA THR A 493 33.35 -6.07 2.91
C THR A 493 33.86 -7.28 3.70
N ASP A 494 35.16 -7.32 4.00
CA ASP A 494 35.74 -8.39 4.82
C ASP A 494 35.20 -8.37 6.28
N GLU A 495 34.69 -7.21 6.73
CA GLU A 495 34.06 -6.96 8.03
C GLU A 495 32.80 -6.10 7.82
N PRO A 496 31.74 -6.22 8.65
CA PRO A 496 30.52 -5.43 8.47
C PRO A 496 30.79 -3.94 8.51
N GLY A 497 30.02 -3.18 7.74
CA GLY A 497 30.15 -1.74 7.59
C GLY A 497 28.91 -0.99 8.01
N LEU A 498 29.13 0.19 8.61
CA LEU A 498 28.09 1.10 9.04
C LEU A 498 28.32 2.48 8.44
N LYS A 499 27.26 3.06 7.89
CA LYS A 499 27.22 4.45 7.45
C LYS A 499 26.17 5.23 8.23
N LEU A 500 26.62 6.33 8.81
CA LEU A 500 25.79 7.35 9.44
C LEU A 500 25.64 8.51 8.47
N ASN A 501 24.44 8.71 7.93
CA ASN A 501 24.17 9.79 6.98
C ASN A 501 23.22 10.81 7.59
N PHE A 502 23.73 12.00 7.85
CA PHE A 502 22.98 13.11 8.42
C PHE A 502 22.52 14.06 7.32
N GLY A 503 21.23 14.00 6.98
CA GLY A 503 20.60 14.90 6.03
C GLY A 503 19.55 14.26 5.11
N GLY A 504 18.69 15.11 4.56
CA GLY A 504 17.59 14.76 3.65
C GLY A 504 18.03 14.41 2.23
N GLY A 505 19.18 14.93 1.76
CA GLY A 505 19.59 14.87 0.36
C GLY A 505 21.09 15.09 0.13
N SER A 506 21.52 15.15 -1.14
CA SER A 506 22.94 15.15 -1.52
C SER A 506 23.74 16.41 -1.13
N TRP A 507 23.11 17.40 -0.50
CA TRP A 507 23.65 18.73 -0.23
C TRP A 507 23.36 19.22 1.19
N VAL A 508 23.05 18.31 2.12
CA VAL A 508 22.65 18.67 3.47
C VAL A 508 23.44 17.83 4.46
N GLY A 509 24.06 18.48 5.44
CA GLY A 509 24.79 17.86 6.53
C GLY A 509 26.07 17.16 6.05
N GLY A 510 26.12 15.85 6.23
CA GLY A 510 27.29 15.04 5.93
C GLY A 510 27.07 13.56 6.25
N TYR A 511 28.03 12.74 5.87
CA TYR A 511 28.05 11.33 6.27
C TYR A 511 29.45 10.89 6.69
N LEU A 512 29.45 9.85 7.52
CA LEU A 512 30.63 9.12 7.95
C LEU A 512 30.34 7.63 7.82
N TRP A 513 31.32 6.84 7.40
CA TRP A 513 31.25 5.40 7.43
C TRP A 513 32.55 4.79 7.96
N PHE A 514 32.43 3.60 8.54
CA PHE A 514 33.52 2.79 9.09
C PHE A 514 33.08 1.32 9.15
N THR A 515 34.02 0.40 9.36
CA THR A 515 33.77 -1.04 9.38
C THR A 515 34.33 -1.71 10.63
N GLY A 516 33.85 -2.92 10.93
CA GLY A 516 34.45 -3.83 11.88
C GLY A 516 34.52 -3.32 13.31
N GLU A 517 35.74 -3.31 13.88
CA GLU A 517 35.99 -2.97 15.29
C GLU A 517 35.49 -1.57 15.67
N THR A 518 35.52 -0.60 14.76
CA THR A 518 35.02 0.77 15.02
C THR A 518 33.52 0.80 15.31
N ILE A 519 32.73 -0.10 14.72
CA ILE A 519 31.30 -0.23 15.01
C ILE A 519 31.08 -0.77 16.44
N GLN A 520 31.88 -1.74 16.86
CA GLN A 520 31.84 -2.29 18.22
C GLN A 520 32.25 -1.23 19.26
N GLN A 521 33.23 -0.41 18.92
CA GLN A 521 33.68 0.70 19.75
C GLN A 521 32.61 1.81 19.85
N LEU A 522 31.91 2.13 18.75
CA LEU A 522 30.74 3.01 18.79
C LEU A 522 29.67 2.46 19.74
N LEU A 523 29.30 1.18 19.61
CA LEU A 523 28.34 0.55 20.51
C LEU A 523 28.82 0.65 21.98
N THR A 524 30.11 0.38 22.23
CA THR A 524 30.71 0.50 23.57
C THR A 524 30.59 1.92 24.13
N VAL A 525 30.83 2.95 23.32
CA VAL A 525 30.62 4.35 23.72
C VAL A 525 29.15 4.59 24.08
N LEU A 526 28.22 4.15 23.22
CA LEU A 526 26.79 4.35 23.44
C LEU A 526 26.27 3.64 24.69
N LEU A 527 26.75 2.43 24.97
CA LEU A 527 26.41 1.69 26.19
C LEU A 527 26.88 2.41 27.47
N ASN A 528 27.94 3.23 27.37
CA ASN A 528 28.57 3.90 28.50
C ASN A 528 28.35 5.41 28.52
N ILE A 529 27.58 5.99 27.59
CA ILE A 529 27.55 7.44 27.35
C ILE A 529 27.10 8.25 28.57
N THR A 530 26.26 7.66 29.42
CA THR A 530 25.79 8.27 30.67
C THR A 530 26.86 8.37 31.77
N ASN A 531 28.01 7.69 31.60
CA ASN A 531 29.16 7.73 32.50
C ASN A 531 30.37 8.44 31.90
N LEU A 532 30.34 8.81 30.62
CA LEU A 532 31.41 9.48 29.90
C LEU A 532 31.12 10.96 29.77
N ASN A 533 32.16 11.78 29.56
CA ASN A 533 31.95 13.15 29.05
C ASN A 533 31.68 13.13 27.55
N GLY A 534 32.22 12.13 26.84
CA GLY A 534 32.05 11.98 25.41
C GLY A 534 33.09 11.05 24.78
N ALA A 535 33.08 10.99 23.46
CA ALA A 535 34.04 10.26 22.66
C ALA A 535 34.28 10.93 21.30
N THR A 536 35.40 10.61 20.68
CA THR A 536 35.70 10.93 19.28
C THR A 536 35.86 9.63 18.51
N ILE A 537 35.16 9.49 17.38
CA ILE A 537 35.22 8.32 16.51
C ILE A 537 35.67 8.76 15.11
N ARG A 538 36.72 8.14 14.60
CA ARG A 538 37.21 8.39 13.22
C ARG A 538 36.53 7.48 12.22
N GLY A 539 36.26 8.03 11.04
CA GLY A 539 35.73 7.30 9.90
C GLY A 539 36.06 8.04 8.61
N GLN A 540 35.48 7.57 7.50
CA GLN A 540 35.66 8.17 6.18
C GLN A 540 34.34 8.74 5.67
N GLY A 541 34.36 9.89 5.02
CA GLY A 541 33.14 10.46 4.45
C GLY A 541 33.28 11.89 3.99
N LYS A 542 32.16 12.62 3.97
CA LYS A 542 32.09 14.01 3.47
C LYS A 542 31.14 14.84 4.31
N VAL A 543 31.44 16.13 4.44
CA VAL A 543 30.56 17.12 5.06
C VAL A 543 30.41 18.33 4.15
N ILE A 544 29.26 18.99 4.25
CA ILE A 544 29.05 20.30 3.64
C ILE A 544 29.63 21.36 4.57
N ASP A 545 30.64 22.10 4.12
CA ASP A 545 31.21 23.24 4.84
C ASP A 545 30.78 24.54 4.17
N LEU A 546 29.84 25.28 4.79
CA LEU A 546 29.31 26.53 4.24
C LEU A 546 30.36 27.65 4.21
N ALA A 547 31.42 27.57 5.03
CA ALA A 547 32.48 28.57 5.02
C ALA A 547 33.33 28.49 3.74
N THR A 548 33.45 27.29 3.15
CA THR A 548 34.22 27.03 1.94
C THR A 548 33.37 26.74 0.70
N PHE A 549 32.04 26.55 0.88
CA PHE A 549 31.13 26.20 -0.21
C PHE A 549 31.05 27.30 -1.29
N PRO A 550 31.26 26.95 -2.58
CA PRO A 550 31.16 27.91 -3.66
C PRO A 550 29.70 28.19 -4.02
N ILE A 551 29.10 29.22 -3.41
CA ILE A 551 27.71 29.68 -3.71
C ILE A 551 27.52 29.99 -5.21
N ARG A 552 28.60 30.33 -5.93
CA ARG A 552 28.62 30.51 -7.39
C ARG A 552 29.81 29.75 -7.99
N GLY A 553 29.55 28.68 -8.73
CA GLY A 553 30.59 27.88 -9.37
C GLY A 553 30.17 26.42 -9.56
N ASP A 554 31.13 25.58 -9.94
CA ASP A 554 30.96 24.12 -9.96
C ASP A 554 31.14 23.57 -8.54
N SER A 555 30.06 23.03 -7.96
CA SER A 555 30.02 22.44 -6.62
C SER A 555 29.86 20.92 -6.65
N GLU A 556 29.77 20.27 -7.82
CA GLU A 556 29.43 18.83 -7.91
C GLU A 556 30.42 17.94 -7.16
N HIS A 557 31.70 18.32 -7.10
CA HIS A 557 32.72 17.61 -6.33
C HIS A 557 32.53 17.65 -4.80
N LEU A 558 31.64 18.49 -4.29
CA LEU A 558 31.27 18.59 -2.87
C LEU A 558 29.96 17.85 -2.54
N ARG A 559 29.38 17.18 -3.54
CA ARG A 559 28.12 16.45 -3.38
C ARG A 559 28.32 15.24 -2.46
N LEU A 560 27.43 15.07 -1.49
CA LEU A 560 27.51 13.99 -0.50
C LEU A 560 27.10 12.61 -1.02
N GLN A 561 26.56 12.50 -2.24
CA GLN A 561 26.07 11.23 -2.77
C GLN A 561 26.68 10.91 -4.12
N GLY A 562 27.13 9.65 -4.25
CA GLY A 562 27.64 9.10 -5.50
C GLY A 562 29.14 9.36 -5.69
N ARG A 563 29.63 9.05 -6.90
CA ARG A 563 31.06 9.03 -7.28
C ARG A 563 31.75 10.39 -7.35
N PHE A 564 31.15 11.44 -6.81
CA PHE A 564 31.64 12.80 -6.95
C PHE A 564 32.49 13.20 -5.75
N GLY A 565 33.70 13.69 -5.99
CA GLY A 565 34.60 14.16 -4.94
C GLY A 565 35.36 13.06 -4.20
N GLU A 566 36.42 13.44 -3.51
CA GLU A 566 37.20 12.57 -2.63
C GLU A 566 36.57 12.56 -1.23
N GLU A 567 36.61 11.41 -0.55
CA GLU A 567 36.23 11.31 0.86
C GLU A 567 37.42 11.64 1.75
N ASP A 568 37.14 12.33 2.86
CA ASP A 568 38.12 12.70 3.87
C ASP A 568 38.03 11.80 5.10
N LEU A 569 39.12 11.76 5.86
CA LEU A 569 39.09 11.23 7.23
C LEU A 569 38.39 12.26 8.11
N LEU A 570 37.27 11.86 8.71
CA LEU A 570 36.40 12.71 9.51
C LEU A 570 36.31 12.18 10.94
N GLU A 571 36.00 13.08 11.86
CA GLU A 571 35.77 12.80 13.28
C GLU A 571 34.30 13.04 13.60
N LEU A 572 33.65 12.05 14.22
CA LEU A 572 32.35 12.17 14.88
C LEU A 572 32.61 12.36 16.37
N GLU A 573 32.30 13.54 16.89
CA GLU A 573 32.30 13.76 18.34
C GLU A 573 30.93 13.37 18.91
N ILE A 574 30.93 12.64 20.02
CA ILE A 574 29.74 12.28 20.78
C ILE A 574 29.92 12.89 22.17
N ARG A 575 29.00 13.75 22.62
CA ARG A 575 29.06 14.41 23.92
C ARG A 575 27.89 13.98 24.79
N SER A 576 28.18 13.61 26.02
CA SER A 576 27.13 13.31 27.00
C SER A 576 26.45 14.58 27.48
N LEU A 577 25.13 14.58 27.56
CA LEU A 577 24.33 15.73 28.02
C LEU A 577 23.72 15.50 29.42
N VAL A 578 23.97 14.35 30.05
CA VAL A 578 23.31 13.92 31.30
C VAL A 578 23.47 14.91 32.46
N ASP A 579 24.59 15.64 32.52
CA ASP A 579 24.88 16.63 33.57
C ASP A 579 24.50 18.08 33.19
N GLU A 580 24.14 18.33 31.92
CA GLU A 580 23.92 19.68 31.36
C GLU A 580 22.49 19.92 30.83
N ALA A 581 21.69 18.87 30.64
CA ALA A 581 20.37 18.97 30.01
C ALA A 581 19.27 19.51 30.95
N GLU A 582 18.55 20.54 30.48
CA GLU A 582 17.23 20.93 31.01
C GLU A 582 16.07 20.16 30.30
N GLY A 583 16.38 19.22 29.39
CA GLY A 583 15.45 18.48 28.52
C GLY A 583 15.63 16.95 28.54
N ASP A 584 15.01 16.26 27.58
CA ASP A 584 14.96 14.78 27.47
C ASP A 584 16.11 14.18 26.62
N GLU A 585 17.08 15.02 26.21
CA GLU A 585 18.23 14.66 25.40
C GLU A 585 19.35 13.99 26.23
N ILE A 586 19.90 12.87 25.74
CA ILE A 586 20.93 12.07 26.43
C ILE A 586 22.34 12.38 25.92
N PHE A 587 22.50 12.53 24.61
CA PHE A 587 23.79 12.86 24.01
C PHE A 587 23.63 13.68 22.72
N GLU A 588 24.69 14.42 22.39
CA GLU A 588 24.84 15.19 21.17
C GLU A 588 25.91 14.54 20.29
N VAL A 589 25.71 14.57 18.98
CA VAL A 589 26.71 14.21 17.99
C VAL A 589 27.07 15.41 17.13
N ASP A 590 28.35 15.56 16.84
CA ASP A 590 28.89 16.61 15.97
C ASP A 590 29.76 15.97 14.88
N LEU A 591 29.42 16.24 13.62
CA LEU A 591 30.15 15.76 12.46
C LEU A 591 30.55 16.98 11.61
N GLY A 592 31.81 17.39 11.76
CA GLY A 592 32.39 18.54 11.07
C GLY A 592 33.27 19.37 12.00
N SER A 593 34.45 19.79 11.54
CA SER A 593 35.43 20.48 12.40
C SER A 593 35.27 22.01 12.46
N GLY A 594 34.17 22.57 11.96
CA GLY A 594 33.99 24.02 11.80
C GLY A 594 32.58 24.48 12.19
N GLU A 595 32.47 25.72 12.69
CA GLU A 595 31.20 26.33 13.17
C GLU A 595 30.07 26.38 12.12
N LYS A 596 30.38 26.08 10.86
CA LYS A 596 29.45 26.13 9.72
C LYS A 596 29.53 24.86 8.84
N ALA A 597 30.03 23.75 9.39
CA ALA A 597 30.26 22.52 8.64
C ALA A 597 29.45 21.34 9.20
N GLY A 598 28.86 20.57 8.30
CA GLY A 598 28.20 19.30 8.61
C GLY A 598 26.96 19.43 9.49
N VAL A 599 26.95 18.81 10.66
CA VAL A 599 25.76 18.69 11.52
C VAL A 599 26.11 18.63 12.99
N THR A 600 25.25 19.20 13.82
CA THR A 600 25.20 18.92 15.26
C THR A 600 23.78 18.46 15.59
N ALA A 601 23.61 17.29 16.19
CA ALA A 601 22.30 16.66 16.41
C ALA A 601 22.20 15.97 17.77
N GLN A 602 21.01 15.95 18.35
CA GLN A 602 20.78 15.44 19.70
C GLN A 602 19.85 14.23 19.66
N PHE A 603 20.16 13.25 20.51
CA PHE A 603 19.36 12.05 20.71
C PHE A 603 18.61 12.12 22.04
N THR A 604 17.34 11.76 22.02
CA THR A 604 16.57 11.51 23.23
C THR A 604 16.80 10.10 23.78
N GLU A 605 16.32 9.84 25.00
CA GLU A 605 16.43 8.52 25.62
C GLU A 605 15.80 7.39 24.77
N PRO A 606 14.56 7.51 24.22
CA PRO A 606 14.01 6.48 23.35
C PRO A 606 14.86 6.21 22.09
N GLN A 607 15.36 7.28 21.46
CA GLN A 607 16.20 7.17 20.25
C GLN A 607 17.55 6.52 20.55
N TRP A 608 18.12 6.78 21.74
CA TRP A 608 19.34 6.12 22.21
C TRP A 608 19.14 4.62 22.42
N TYR A 609 18.07 4.20 23.09
CA TYR A 609 17.77 2.77 23.26
C TYR A 609 17.58 2.08 21.92
N ASP A 610 16.82 2.67 20.99
CA ASP A 610 16.61 2.10 19.66
C ASP A 610 17.94 1.97 18.88
N LEU A 611 18.80 2.99 18.93
CA LEU A 611 20.11 2.93 18.29
C LEU A 611 20.99 1.82 18.87
N VAL A 612 21.02 1.66 20.20
CA VAL A 612 21.75 0.57 20.87
C VAL A 612 21.19 -0.78 20.47
N ALA A 613 19.87 -0.95 20.51
CA ALA A 613 19.20 -2.20 20.13
C ALA A 613 19.52 -2.58 18.67
N THR A 614 19.47 -1.59 17.78
CA THR A 614 19.76 -1.77 16.35
C THR A 614 21.19 -2.20 16.11
N LEU A 615 22.17 -1.51 16.72
CA LEU A 615 23.58 -1.84 16.54
C LEU A 615 23.96 -3.19 17.17
N ASP A 616 23.46 -3.49 18.37
CA ASP A 616 23.72 -4.76 19.05
C ASP A 616 23.15 -5.95 18.24
N HIS A 617 21.90 -5.85 17.77
CA HIS A 617 21.27 -6.90 16.97
C HIS A 617 22.05 -7.18 15.68
N LEU A 618 22.40 -6.13 14.92
CA LEU A 618 23.17 -6.28 13.68
C LEU A 618 24.58 -6.85 13.92
N LEU A 619 25.27 -6.39 14.97
CA LEU A 619 26.60 -6.91 15.33
C LEU A 619 26.57 -8.36 15.82
N ALA A 620 25.45 -8.81 16.40
CA ALA A 620 25.23 -10.21 16.77
C ALA A 620 24.94 -11.14 15.57
N GLY A 621 24.88 -10.59 14.35
CA GLY A 621 24.55 -11.32 13.13
C GLY A 621 23.04 -11.40 12.86
N GLY A 622 22.25 -10.55 13.53
CA GLY A 622 20.83 -10.40 13.27
C GLY A 622 20.57 -9.73 11.91
N THR A 623 19.39 -10.00 11.35
CA THR A 623 18.99 -9.45 10.04
C THR A 623 18.35 -8.08 10.21
N TYR A 624 18.33 -7.26 9.16
CA TYR A 624 17.62 -5.98 9.19
C TYR A 624 16.12 -6.15 9.48
N ARG A 625 15.54 -7.31 9.17
CA ARG A 625 14.13 -7.64 9.41
C ARG A 625 13.87 -7.94 10.88
N GLY A 626 14.82 -8.54 11.59
CA GLY A 626 14.73 -8.83 13.03
C GLY A 626 15.00 -7.62 13.94
N LEU A 627 15.15 -6.42 13.37
CA LEU A 627 15.43 -5.22 14.14
C LEU A 627 14.32 -4.93 15.17
N PRO A 628 14.67 -4.71 16.45
CA PRO A 628 13.67 -4.54 17.49
C PRO A 628 12.68 -3.40 17.20
N GLY A 629 11.38 -3.62 17.46
CA GLY A 629 10.30 -2.65 17.24
C GLY A 629 9.17 -3.14 16.32
N GLU A 630 7.94 -2.71 16.59
CA GLU A 630 6.72 -3.04 15.83
C GLU A 630 6.54 -2.09 14.62
N PHE A 631 7.30 -2.29 13.54
CA PHE A 631 7.25 -1.40 12.36
C PHE A 631 7.01 -2.17 11.05
N ASP A 632 6.07 -1.69 10.23
CA ASP A 632 5.72 -2.30 8.92
C ASP A 632 6.76 -2.04 7.81
N SER A 633 7.71 -1.13 8.06
CA SER A 633 8.73 -0.71 7.10
C SER A 633 10.01 -0.26 7.82
N THR A 634 10.96 0.36 7.13
CA THR A 634 12.14 0.98 7.75
C THR A 634 11.72 2.26 8.49
N PRO A 635 11.45 2.28 9.81
CA PRO A 635 10.79 3.38 10.51
C PRO A 635 11.68 4.63 10.62
N ARG A 636 11.05 5.78 10.86
CA ARG A 636 11.73 7.04 11.21
C ARG A 636 11.42 7.41 12.65
N ILE A 637 12.33 7.02 13.54
CA ILE A 637 12.18 7.15 14.99
C ILE A 637 12.24 8.62 15.42
N GLY A 638 11.11 9.13 15.89
CA GLY A 638 10.95 10.47 16.45
C GLY A 638 11.51 10.59 17.87
N PRO A 639 11.50 11.81 18.44
CA PRO A 639 12.04 12.07 19.79
C PRO A 639 11.36 11.28 20.91
N LEU A 640 10.13 10.78 20.73
CA LEU A 640 9.41 9.98 21.73
C LEU A 640 9.51 8.47 21.46
N GLY A 641 10.27 8.05 20.44
CA GLY A 641 10.41 6.65 20.02
C GLY A 641 9.35 6.17 19.03
N GLU A 642 8.50 7.08 18.55
CA GLU A 642 7.43 6.81 17.60
C GLU A 642 7.93 6.76 16.15
N ASP A 643 7.26 6.01 15.27
CA ASP A 643 7.48 6.16 13.83
C ASP A 643 6.82 7.46 13.34
N THR A 644 7.58 8.28 12.62
CA THR A 644 7.17 9.60 12.14
C THR A 644 7.06 9.67 10.61
N TRP A 645 7.09 8.55 9.89
CA TRP A 645 7.08 8.57 8.42
C TRP A 645 5.85 9.23 7.81
N ASP A 646 4.69 9.08 8.44
CA ASP A 646 3.41 9.69 8.05
C ASP A 646 3.47 11.23 7.99
N ILE A 647 4.38 11.84 8.75
CA ILE A 647 4.60 13.30 8.78
C ILE A 647 5.31 13.81 7.50
N GLY A 648 5.95 12.92 6.71
CA GLY A 648 6.66 13.28 5.48
C GLY A 648 7.98 14.03 5.70
N THR A 649 8.63 14.52 4.62
CA THR A 649 9.92 15.24 4.70
C THR A 649 9.79 16.72 5.06
N ASP A 650 8.58 17.28 5.04
CA ASP A 650 8.29 18.70 5.31
C ASP A 650 8.82 19.18 6.67
N ILE A 651 8.90 18.29 7.66
CA ILE A 651 9.40 18.61 9.00
C ILE A 651 10.92 18.86 9.00
N GLU A 652 11.66 18.24 8.08
CA GLU A 652 13.11 18.42 7.93
C GLU A 652 13.46 19.76 7.25
N GLU A 653 12.50 20.42 6.60
CA GLU A 653 12.69 21.70 5.92
C GLU A 653 12.41 22.92 6.82
N ARG A 654 11.92 22.69 8.05
CA ARG A 654 11.54 23.77 8.98
C ARG A 654 12.69 24.15 9.91
N SER A 655 12.97 25.45 10.02
CA SER A 655 13.96 26.00 10.97
C SER A 655 13.61 25.83 12.45
N ASN A 656 12.33 25.65 12.78
CA ASN A 656 11.85 25.55 14.16
C ASN A 656 11.25 24.17 14.45
N PRO A 657 11.83 23.40 15.38
CA PRO A 657 11.26 22.13 15.78
C PRO A 657 9.97 22.41 16.56
N VAL A 658 8.83 22.08 15.98
CA VAL A 658 7.56 22.04 16.73
C VAL A 658 7.60 20.79 17.62
N SER A 659 7.04 20.85 18.83
CA SER A 659 6.74 19.65 19.58
C SER A 659 5.87 18.74 18.70
N ILE A 660 6.34 17.53 18.42
CA ILE A 660 5.54 16.51 17.73
C ILE A 660 4.52 16.00 18.75
N GLU A 661 3.54 16.84 19.09
CA GLU A 661 2.27 16.36 19.63
C GLU A 661 1.46 15.96 18.40
N MET A 662 1.38 14.65 18.15
CA MET A 662 0.46 14.15 17.13
C MET A 662 -0.93 14.71 17.40
N ARG A 663 -1.53 15.28 16.36
CA ARG A 663 -2.99 15.39 16.28
C ARG A 663 -3.52 13.97 16.30
N ASN A 664 -4.01 13.53 17.46
CA ASN A 664 -5.02 12.48 17.49
C ASN A 664 -6.22 13.01 16.70
N SER A 665 -6.34 12.66 15.42
CA SER A 665 -7.64 12.64 14.78
C SER A 665 -8.48 11.57 15.47
N ASP A 666 -9.70 11.96 15.81
CA ASP A 666 -10.83 11.11 16.19
C ASP A 666 -10.98 10.67 17.65
N THR A 667 -11.03 11.64 18.57
CA THR A 667 -12.08 11.64 19.62
C THR A 667 -12.36 13.06 20.09
N ASP A 668 -13.31 13.75 19.48
CA ASP A 668 -14.13 14.76 20.17
C ASP A 668 -15.41 15.04 19.36
N PHE A 669 -16.32 14.07 19.37
CA PHE A 669 -17.74 14.34 19.28
C PHE A 669 -18.30 14.47 20.71
N LEU A 670 -18.70 15.70 21.05
CA LEU A 670 -19.77 16.08 21.97
C LEU A 670 -19.60 15.84 23.48
N THR A 671 -19.26 16.92 24.19
CA THR A 671 -20.07 17.52 25.28
C THR A 671 -19.65 19.01 25.36
N GLU A 672 -20.47 20.06 25.25
CA GLU A 672 -21.90 20.34 25.37
C GLU A 672 -22.41 21.24 24.23
#